data_AF-A0A9D6YIL9-F1
#
_entry.id   AF-A0A9D6YIL9-F1
#
_cell.length_a   1.000
_cell.length_b   1.000
_cell.length_c   1.000
_cell.angle_alpha   90.00
_cell.angle_beta   90.00
_cell.angle_gamma   90.00
#
_symmetry.space_group_name_H-M   'P 1'
#
loop_
_entity.id
_entity.type
_entity.pdbx_description
1 polymer ?
#
loop_
_entity_poly.entity_id
_entity_poly.type
_entity_poly.pdbx_seq_one_letter_code
_entity_poly.pdbx_strand_id
1 'polypeptide(L)'
;MRNLTSGQQDLLTRLLESAPGPTVRWDDARGVLRLVRGPGLHGARGEAAAAAFLAGYAPLFGPANLARRLRLLAARVDRLGGRHLEYQQEYELGGPGRAARLPVYGSRLAVHFTPAGDLAEVWSNCWRDVAVADRPRVTAARARRMLAKAATAARPPGSKRDRRAAGDDVALPEAPRLVVYPWRGGFRPAWTAFGYAAVRAEQETPPVVEPGDVFLDAITGELFLFFPVRMHVAGTGSGVTPIGGPYVLRALEVEPAGGQLHRLRDATRPRVIVTYRDGCTARAGTWVQRCDALMDAILAGTTRPSENATGPDWLTTSATTLPADREASQQPEVDGHFFAAQAYEWYAAVGGRVGWDNGAFAGSAANLPVRVVTHTRDPNLNDCHTAYSQFWRKKTGGQWGAFVMFCDGNLNATSPNLPRRVDFPVGSKALFGHEYQHVVTFFSFRNDQNEPGIGYDGWAAAFHEGLADAFGCMFADHWTLGSELSHDSPPIAIRNLIYPRDPASWENRPGGLNHANLDHFADRTQPPPGFGWSRAYDHGAILAHCAFLMAAGGVHRREGVPGRAPLIPVRALGTDLVNGAPISRAARIWYEGLASFSATLGQVTTSLIDENIFRGFRDGCESAAIAAYGAGSLEHRTTLLVFHAVGLDEPGVPYGADVTFLRWGIEWQLSRPYLGGIRSTCPNWSSIDLFINNGGASGWNAVIDALGPNGVAIGFENRVYCRVRNVGDQPATNVTVDFFWAKVGSAPTGWQLVTNQAGAVQRLLIAQLATGAMTFDEAQQDTPPPQAGVGWYIPPLAPGETVDHFCLKAVVASPDDVNPYNNEVQSNVAYTILAARGARAFQLDFLLGNPRDEAIDVEVAVDAPGGWKTSVEGRPKRLRPREERKVTLTVRAPAGATAFAPPLDGEVRGRLAGPLAGRVLGALTEARAQDGRVTGRVALDLEGVGVLLGTFEGALDARTGALEGRVRGVFQGAEGKDLVTTVALRGGLRPWRRVDVRQVAGGAVLGGVTVEFRPPPPATGDWPPDPPIATRADALDGER
;
A
#
# COMPACT_ATOMS: atom_id res chain seq x y z
N MET A 1 27.05 4.59 -37.74
CA MET A 1 25.95 4.80 -38.69
C MET A 1 26.35 4.09 -39.98
N ARG A 2 25.69 2.98 -40.34
CA ARG A 2 26.06 2.11 -41.47
C ARG A 2 25.41 2.52 -42.79
N ASN A 3 24.25 3.17 -42.77
CA ASN A 3 23.49 3.59 -43.96
C ASN A 3 23.42 5.12 -44.07
N LEU A 4 24.59 5.77 -44.07
CA LEU A 4 24.76 7.22 -44.13
C LEU A 4 25.49 7.60 -45.42
N THR A 5 24.91 8.48 -46.23
CA THR A 5 25.56 8.97 -47.46
C THR A 5 26.58 10.07 -47.14
N SER A 6 27.54 10.34 -48.04
CA SER A 6 28.51 11.43 -47.88
C SER A 6 27.82 12.80 -47.70
N GLY A 7 26.79 13.09 -48.49
CA GLY A 7 26.02 14.33 -48.34
C GLY A 7 25.27 14.44 -47.01
N GLN A 8 24.79 13.31 -46.44
CA GLN A 8 24.19 13.31 -45.11
C GLN A 8 25.24 13.45 -44.01
N GLN A 9 26.45 12.90 -44.19
CA GLN A 9 27.56 13.11 -43.27
C GLN A 9 27.92 14.60 -43.18
N ASP A 10 28.02 15.30 -44.32
CA ASP A 10 28.32 16.74 -44.36
C ASP A 10 27.22 17.59 -43.71
N LEU A 11 25.95 17.22 -43.92
CA LEU A 11 24.81 17.88 -43.29
C LEU A 11 24.76 17.63 -41.78
N LEU A 12 25.08 16.41 -41.34
CA LEU A 12 25.11 16.06 -39.94
C LEU A 12 26.25 16.80 -39.22
N THR A 13 27.45 16.84 -39.81
CA THR A 13 28.57 17.62 -39.27
C THR A 13 28.19 19.09 -39.10
N ARG A 14 27.61 19.72 -40.13
CA ARG A 14 27.14 21.12 -40.03
C ARG A 14 26.08 21.33 -38.95
N LEU A 15 25.14 20.39 -38.81
CA LEU A 15 24.13 20.44 -37.76
C LEU A 15 24.77 20.40 -36.36
N LEU A 16 25.73 19.49 -36.16
CA LEU A 16 26.47 19.33 -34.90
C LEU A 16 27.35 20.54 -34.57
N GLU A 17 27.91 21.22 -35.58
CA GLU A 17 28.68 22.46 -35.41
C GLU A 17 27.78 23.67 -35.11
N SER A 18 26.57 23.70 -35.67
CA SER A 18 25.64 24.83 -35.55
C SER A 18 24.86 24.90 -34.23
N ALA A 19 24.80 23.79 -33.47
CA ALA A 19 24.03 23.69 -32.24
C ALA A 19 24.92 23.18 -31.08
N PRO A 20 24.80 23.73 -29.86
CA PRO A 20 25.60 23.30 -28.72
C PRO A 20 25.16 21.92 -28.20
N GLY A 21 26.01 20.92 -28.40
CA GLY A 21 25.88 19.57 -27.83
C GLY A 21 24.58 18.81 -28.14
N PRO A 22 24.04 18.83 -29.38
CA PRO A 22 22.79 18.14 -29.68
C PRO A 22 22.94 16.63 -29.55
N THR A 23 21.96 15.99 -28.92
CA THR A 23 21.81 14.53 -28.92
C THR A 23 21.23 14.08 -30.25
N VAL A 24 21.96 13.21 -30.96
CA VAL A 24 21.54 12.65 -32.25
C VAL A 24 21.39 11.12 -32.18
N ARG A 25 20.37 10.57 -32.85
CA ARG A 25 20.22 9.12 -33.05
C ARG A 25 19.88 8.80 -34.49
N TRP A 26 20.62 7.86 -35.07
CA TRP A 26 20.48 7.42 -36.47
C TRP A 26 19.70 6.12 -36.58
N ASP A 27 18.85 6.00 -37.60
CA ASP A 27 18.17 4.76 -38.00
C ASP A 27 18.84 4.20 -39.25
N ASP A 28 19.65 3.16 -39.06
CA ASP A 28 20.37 2.49 -40.14
C ASP A 28 19.44 1.80 -41.15
N ALA A 29 18.24 1.34 -40.74
CA ALA A 29 17.31 0.67 -41.64
C ALA A 29 16.67 1.66 -42.63
N ARG A 30 16.36 2.87 -42.17
CA ARG A 30 15.73 3.93 -42.98
C ARG A 30 16.72 4.88 -43.64
N GLY A 31 17.97 4.88 -43.16
CA GLY A 31 19.03 5.78 -43.64
C GLY A 31 18.77 7.24 -43.28
N VAL A 32 18.18 7.50 -42.10
CA VAL A 32 17.80 8.84 -41.63
C VAL A 32 18.23 9.08 -40.18
N LEU A 33 18.33 10.35 -39.82
CA LEU A 33 18.40 10.84 -38.46
C LEU A 33 17.03 10.70 -37.81
N ARG A 34 16.88 9.68 -36.97
CA ARG A 34 15.64 9.38 -36.24
C ARG A 34 15.32 10.44 -35.20
N LEU A 35 16.35 11.01 -34.60
CA LEU A 35 16.21 12.00 -33.54
C LEU A 35 17.35 13.02 -33.62
N VAL A 36 16.98 14.29 -33.50
CA VAL A 36 17.88 15.34 -32.99
C VAL A 36 17.18 16.09 -31.87
N ARG A 37 17.88 16.29 -30.76
CA ARG A 37 17.41 17.04 -29.59
C ARG A 37 18.52 17.94 -29.08
N GLY A 38 18.22 19.20 -28.80
CA GLY A 38 19.18 20.10 -28.17
C GLY A 38 18.67 21.53 -28.12
N PRO A 39 19.28 22.38 -27.29
CA PRO A 39 19.01 23.81 -27.33
C PRO A 39 19.53 24.41 -28.65
N GLY A 40 18.79 25.37 -29.21
CA GLY A 40 19.27 26.17 -30.34
C GLY A 40 19.40 25.43 -31.67
N LEU A 41 18.59 24.38 -31.92
CA LEU A 41 18.61 23.65 -33.20
C LEU A 41 18.34 24.54 -34.42
N HIS A 42 17.65 25.66 -34.23
CA HIS A 42 17.44 26.69 -35.24
C HIS A 42 17.21 28.06 -34.58
N GLY A 43 17.70 29.15 -35.18
CA GLY A 43 17.61 30.51 -34.61
C GLY A 43 16.26 31.23 -34.79
N ALA A 44 15.31 30.62 -35.50
CA ALA A 44 13.96 31.15 -35.68
C ALA A 44 13.00 30.52 -34.65
N ARG A 45 11.84 31.15 -34.42
CA ARG A 45 10.80 30.66 -33.48
C ARG A 45 9.50 30.25 -34.19
N GLY A 46 8.74 29.37 -33.55
CA GLY A 46 7.44 28.90 -34.02
C GLY A 46 7.52 28.02 -35.28
N GLU A 47 6.40 27.83 -35.98
CA GLU A 47 6.32 26.90 -37.11
C GLU A 47 7.27 27.26 -38.27
N ALA A 48 7.59 28.54 -38.44
CA ALA A 48 8.57 29.00 -39.41
C ALA A 48 9.98 28.43 -39.14
N ALA A 49 10.32 28.15 -37.87
CA ALA A 49 11.57 27.51 -37.50
C ALA A 49 11.64 26.05 -37.97
N ALA A 50 10.54 25.30 -37.88
CA ALA A 50 10.48 23.93 -38.39
C ALA A 50 10.63 23.90 -39.91
N ALA A 51 9.95 24.80 -40.62
CA ALA A 51 10.04 24.87 -42.08
C ALA A 51 11.47 25.22 -42.54
N ALA A 52 12.10 26.21 -41.90
CA ALA A 52 13.48 26.61 -42.20
C ALA A 52 14.49 25.51 -41.84
N PHE A 53 14.34 24.88 -40.68
CA PHE A 53 15.17 23.75 -40.26
C PHE A 53 15.07 22.57 -41.23
N LEU A 54 13.85 22.17 -41.60
CA LEU A 54 13.64 21.09 -42.56
C LEU A 54 14.10 21.48 -43.97
N ALA A 55 14.05 22.75 -44.38
CA ALA A 55 14.59 23.17 -45.67
C ALA A 55 16.12 23.02 -45.74
N GLY A 56 16.83 23.27 -44.63
CA GLY A 56 18.29 23.11 -44.55
C GLY A 56 18.76 21.67 -44.37
N TYR A 57 17.98 20.87 -43.63
CA TYR A 57 18.41 19.54 -43.17
C TYR A 57 17.50 18.38 -43.63
N ALA A 58 16.54 18.59 -44.54
CA ALA A 58 15.62 17.56 -45.04
C ALA A 58 16.28 16.21 -45.39
N PRO A 59 17.43 16.15 -46.09
CA PRO A 59 18.08 14.88 -46.42
C PRO A 59 18.51 14.06 -45.19
N LEU A 60 18.66 14.67 -44.02
CA LEU A 60 18.91 13.93 -42.78
C LEU A 60 17.66 13.17 -42.33
N PHE A 61 16.46 13.70 -42.55
CA PHE A 61 15.23 13.15 -41.98
C PHE A 61 14.40 12.33 -42.97
N GLY A 62 14.76 12.27 -44.26
CA GLY A 62 14.00 11.60 -45.31
C GLY A 62 14.55 11.90 -46.71
N PRO A 63 13.73 11.86 -47.80
CA PRO A 63 14.20 12.18 -49.13
C PRO A 63 14.65 13.65 -49.22
N ALA A 64 15.50 13.98 -50.20
CA ALA A 64 16.02 15.35 -50.36
C ALA A 64 14.92 16.42 -50.48
N ASN A 65 13.75 16.07 -51.00
CA ASN A 65 12.57 16.94 -51.11
C ASN A 65 11.51 16.67 -50.02
N LEU A 66 11.91 16.13 -48.86
CA LEU A 66 11.00 15.72 -47.76
C LEU A 66 10.00 16.83 -47.40
N ALA A 67 10.43 18.09 -47.29
CA ALA A 67 9.54 19.20 -46.95
C ALA A 67 8.33 19.34 -47.92
N ARG A 68 8.49 19.01 -49.20
CA ARG A 68 7.39 19.01 -50.20
C ARG A 68 6.53 17.74 -50.16
N ARG A 69 7.02 16.72 -49.44
CA ARG A 69 6.43 15.38 -49.28
C ARG A 69 5.91 15.15 -47.86
N LEU A 70 5.75 16.20 -47.07
CA LEU A 70 5.14 16.14 -45.75
C LEU A 70 3.76 16.79 -45.80
N ARG A 71 2.75 16.09 -45.29
CA ARG A 71 1.43 16.64 -45.01
C ARG A 71 1.26 16.77 -43.51
N LEU A 72 0.93 17.97 -43.03
CA LEU A 72 0.61 18.18 -41.62
C LEU A 72 -0.63 17.34 -41.25
N LEU A 73 -0.49 16.49 -40.23
CA LEU A 73 -1.57 15.69 -39.67
C LEU A 73 -2.22 16.38 -38.47
N ALA A 74 -1.39 16.89 -37.57
CA ALA A 74 -1.86 17.47 -36.31
C ALA A 74 -0.91 18.56 -35.81
N ALA A 75 -1.49 19.56 -35.15
CA ALA A 75 -0.80 20.53 -34.34
C ALA A 75 -1.46 20.54 -32.95
N ARG A 76 -0.69 20.35 -31.89
CA ARG A 76 -1.21 20.33 -30.50
C ARG A 76 -0.29 21.09 -29.54
N VAL A 77 -0.85 21.54 -28.43
CA VAL A 77 -0.12 22.12 -27.31
C VAL A 77 -0.30 21.18 -26.10
N ASP A 78 0.79 20.80 -25.45
CA ASP A 78 0.75 19.95 -24.26
C ASP A 78 0.43 20.76 -22.98
N ARG A 79 0.27 20.06 -21.86
CA ARG A 79 -0.05 20.68 -20.56
C ARG A 79 1.09 21.53 -20.00
N LEU A 80 2.30 21.42 -20.55
CA LEU A 80 3.48 22.20 -20.18
C LEU A 80 3.63 23.45 -21.07
N GLY A 81 2.72 23.67 -22.02
CA GLY A 81 2.76 24.78 -22.97
C GLY A 81 3.64 24.51 -24.19
N GLY A 82 4.24 23.32 -24.32
CA GLY A 82 5.03 22.92 -25.48
C GLY A 82 4.15 22.64 -26.69
N ARG A 83 4.60 23.05 -27.89
CA ARG A 83 3.86 22.81 -29.14
C ARG A 83 4.45 21.62 -29.89
N HIS A 84 3.59 20.80 -30.49
CA HIS A 84 3.99 19.63 -31.27
C HIS A 84 3.30 19.63 -32.63
N LEU A 85 4.08 19.46 -33.69
CA LEU A 85 3.60 19.28 -35.05
C LEU A 85 3.89 17.85 -35.50
N GLU A 86 2.91 17.19 -36.08
CA GLU A 86 3.04 15.83 -36.61
C GLU A 86 2.74 15.82 -38.10
N TYR A 87 3.64 15.26 -38.89
CA TYR A 87 3.57 15.20 -40.35
C TYR A 87 3.56 13.75 -40.84
N GLN A 88 2.83 13.51 -41.92
CA GLN A 88 2.82 12.27 -42.69
C GLN A 88 3.74 12.39 -43.90
N GLN A 89 4.66 11.43 -44.09
CA GLN A 89 5.38 11.32 -45.35
C GLN A 89 4.45 10.85 -46.47
N GLU A 90 4.53 11.51 -47.62
CA GLU A 90 3.80 11.18 -48.84
C GLU A 90 4.77 10.81 -49.97
N TYR A 91 4.32 9.94 -50.86
CA TYR A 91 5.00 9.52 -52.06
C TYR A 91 4.17 9.90 -53.28
N GLU A 92 4.81 10.50 -54.27
CA GLU A 92 4.18 10.86 -55.54
C GLU A 92 4.27 9.67 -56.50
N LEU A 93 3.11 9.06 -56.77
CA LEU A 93 2.98 7.92 -57.67
C LEU A 93 2.41 8.40 -59.03
N GLY A 94 3.25 8.38 -60.08
CA GLY A 94 2.86 8.77 -61.45
C GLY A 94 3.94 9.60 -62.17
N GLY A 95 3.71 9.90 -63.45
CA GLY A 95 4.57 10.83 -64.21
C GLY A 95 4.19 12.30 -63.98
N PRO A 96 5.01 13.27 -64.44
CA PRO A 96 4.74 14.70 -64.29
C PRO A 96 3.34 15.05 -64.84
N GLY A 97 2.48 15.66 -64.01
CA GLY A 97 1.12 16.11 -64.37
C GLY A 97 -0.05 15.18 -64.04
N ARG A 98 0.20 13.94 -63.57
CA ARG A 98 -0.84 12.99 -63.10
C ARG A 98 -0.47 12.25 -61.80
N ALA A 99 0.43 12.80 -60.98
CA ALA A 99 0.93 12.14 -59.78
C ALA A 99 -0.11 12.11 -58.64
N ALA A 100 -0.47 10.92 -58.16
CA ALA A 100 -1.25 10.75 -56.93
C ALA A 100 -0.31 10.80 -55.72
N ARG A 101 -0.65 11.59 -54.71
CA ARG A 101 0.08 11.61 -53.43
C ARG A 101 -0.46 10.52 -52.51
N LEU A 102 0.38 9.54 -52.20
CA LEU A 102 0.03 8.41 -51.35
C LEU A 102 0.79 8.52 -50.03
N PRO A 103 0.13 8.37 -48.87
CA PRO A 103 0.84 8.31 -47.61
C PRO A 103 1.73 7.07 -47.55
N VAL A 104 2.96 7.24 -47.09
CA VAL A 104 3.88 6.12 -46.78
C VAL A 104 3.54 5.60 -45.39
N TYR A 105 3.02 4.38 -45.31
CA TYR A 105 2.50 3.82 -44.08
C TYR A 105 3.56 3.77 -42.98
N GLY A 106 3.19 4.13 -41.75
CA GLY A 106 4.09 4.17 -40.59
C GLY A 106 5.21 5.21 -40.63
N SER A 107 5.20 6.12 -41.62
CA SER A 107 6.30 7.05 -41.88
C SER A 107 5.89 8.48 -41.53
N ARG A 108 6.29 8.92 -40.33
CA ARG A 108 5.91 10.22 -39.76
C ARG A 108 7.13 11.02 -39.31
N LEU A 109 6.97 12.33 -39.28
CA LEU A 109 7.93 13.26 -38.72
C LEU A 109 7.22 14.11 -37.66
N ALA A 110 7.83 14.25 -36.48
CA ALA A 110 7.32 15.09 -35.41
C ALA A 110 8.32 16.19 -35.07
N VAL A 111 7.80 17.38 -34.80
CA VAL A 111 8.59 18.55 -34.40
C VAL A 111 8.06 19.07 -33.08
N HIS A 112 8.94 19.25 -32.10
CA HIS A 112 8.59 19.70 -30.76
C HIS A 112 9.24 21.06 -30.47
N PHE A 113 8.44 21.96 -29.91
CA PHE A 113 8.86 23.28 -29.49
C PHE A 113 8.76 23.40 -27.97
N THR A 114 9.70 24.16 -27.38
CA THR A 114 9.58 24.60 -25.99
C THR A 114 8.37 25.54 -25.83
N PRO A 115 7.92 25.83 -24.59
CA PRO A 115 6.89 26.84 -24.35
C PRO A 115 7.27 28.24 -24.84
N ALA A 116 8.57 28.54 -24.96
CA ALA A 116 9.09 29.79 -25.52
C ALA A 116 9.06 29.84 -27.06
N GLY A 117 8.65 28.75 -27.72
CA GLY A 117 8.56 28.64 -29.18
C GLY A 117 9.88 28.28 -29.86
N ASP A 118 10.91 27.89 -29.11
CA ASP A 118 12.20 27.44 -29.67
C ASP A 118 12.12 25.98 -30.12
N LEU A 119 12.77 25.65 -31.24
CA LEU A 119 12.83 24.27 -31.75
C LEU A 119 13.68 23.39 -30.83
N ALA A 120 13.03 22.49 -30.08
CA ALA A 120 13.69 21.65 -29.08
C ALA A 120 14.13 20.31 -29.67
N GLU A 121 13.32 19.76 -30.59
CA GLU A 121 13.49 18.38 -31.03
C GLU A 121 12.79 18.09 -32.36
N VAL A 122 13.41 17.24 -33.18
CA VAL A 122 12.83 16.67 -34.40
C VAL A 122 12.98 15.15 -34.39
N TRP A 123 11.87 14.44 -34.53
CA TRP A 123 11.81 12.98 -34.71
C TRP A 123 11.43 12.65 -36.14
N SER A 124 12.08 11.66 -36.73
CA SER A 124 11.67 11.12 -38.03
C SER A 124 11.67 9.59 -38.04
N ASN A 125 10.57 9.03 -38.53
CA ASN A 125 10.48 7.65 -39.00
C ASN A 125 10.24 7.59 -40.51
N CYS A 126 10.53 8.68 -41.22
CA CYS A 126 10.42 8.72 -42.68
C CYS A 126 11.50 7.86 -43.33
N TRP A 127 11.21 7.38 -44.54
CA TRP A 127 12.17 6.64 -45.35
C TRP A 127 12.92 7.59 -46.26
N ARG A 128 14.26 7.51 -46.30
CA ARG A 128 15.09 8.28 -47.24
C ARG A 128 14.73 7.94 -48.68
N ASP A 129 14.76 6.66 -49.00
CA ASP A 129 14.57 6.13 -50.34
C ASP A 129 13.25 5.35 -50.40
N VAL A 130 12.21 5.95 -50.99
CA VAL A 130 10.95 5.26 -51.29
C VAL A 130 10.90 5.05 -52.80
N ALA A 131 10.97 3.80 -53.24
CA ALA A 131 10.87 3.43 -54.64
C ALA A 131 9.79 2.37 -54.82
N VAL A 132 8.73 2.72 -55.54
CA VAL A 132 7.63 1.82 -55.86
C VAL A 132 7.76 1.42 -57.33
N ALA A 133 8.10 0.16 -57.59
CA ALA A 133 8.43 -0.33 -58.94
C ALA A 133 7.22 -0.39 -59.89
N ASP A 134 6.01 -0.60 -59.34
CA ASP A 134 4.82 -0.94 -60.11
C ASP A 134 3.61 -0.07 -59.76
N ARG A 135 2.74 0.16 -60.76
CA ARG A 135 1.50 0.91 -60.56
C ARG A 135 0.36 0.01 -60.03
N PRO A 136 -0.51 0.51 -59.14
CA PRO A 136 -1.71 -0.18 -58.68
C PRO A 136 -2.57 -0.62 -59.87
N ARG A 137 -2.95 -1.90 -59.91
CA ARG A 137 -3.87 -2.48 -60.92
C ARG A 137 -5.25 -2.78 -60.33
N VAL A 138 -5.35 -2.87 -59.00
CA VAL A 138 -6.59 -3.10 -58.27
C VAL A 138 -7.22 -1.74 -57.96
N THR A 139 -8.43 -1.50 -58.48
CA THR A 139 -9.23 -0.30 -58.15
C THR A 139 -9.79 -0.36 -56.72
N ALA A 140 -10.10 0.79 -56.11
CA ALA A 140 -10.76 0.85 -54.79
C ALA A 140 -12.06 0.03 -54.72
N ALA A 141 -12.89 0.07 -55.78
CA ALA A 141 -14.12 -0.71 -55.87
C ALA A 141 -13.85 -2.22 -55.92
N ARG A 142 -12.80 -2.64 -56.64
CA ARG A 142 -12.36 -4.04 -56.68
C ARG A 142 -11.78 -4.48 -55.34
N ALA A 143 -10.95 -3.66 -54.69
CA ALA A 143 -10.42 -3.93 -53.35
C ALA A 143 -11.55 -4.08 -52.33
N ARG A 144 -12.54 -3.18 -52.35
CA ARG A 144 -13.74 -3.26 -51.51
C ARG A 144 -14.51 -4.57 -51.72
N ARG A 145 -14.76 -4.96 -52.97
CA ARG A 145 -15.41 -6.25 -53.30
C ARG A 145 -14.58 -7.45 -52.85
N MET A 146 -13.25 -7.39 -52.98
CA MET A 146 -12.36 -8.47 -52.56
C MET A 146 -12.35 -8.63 -51.04
N LEU A 147 -12.28 -7.53 -50.29
CA LEU A 147 -12.35 -7.50 -48.84
C LEU A 147 -13.74 -7.93 -48.32
N ALA A 148 -14.83 -7.47 -48.97
CA ALA A 148 -16.19 -7.90 -48.64
C ALA A 148 -16.39 -9.40 -48.90
N LYS A 149 -15.90 -9.92 -50.04
CA LYS A 149 -15.92 -11.36 -50.36
C LYS A 149 -15.12 -12.18 -49.36
N ALA A 150 -13.95 -11.70 -48.96
CA ALA A 150 -13.13 -12.32 -47.91
C ALA A 150 -13.88 -12.35 -46.57
N ALA A 151 -14.54 -11.25 -46.19
CA ALA A 151 -15.37 -11.17 -44.98
C ALA A 151 -16.58 -12.13 -45.02
N THR A 152 -17.24 -12.29 -46.18
CA THR A 152 -18.36 -13.23 -46.35
C THR A 152 -17.91 -14.69 -46.27
N ALA A 153 -16.75 -15.02 -46.85
CA ALA A 153 -16.16 -16.37 -46.78
C ALA A 153 -15.69 -16.74 -45.35
N ALA A 154 -15.42 -15.74 -44.51
CA ALA A 154 -14.89 -15.88 -43.17
C ALA A 154 -15.99 -15.93 -42.07
N ARG A 155 -17.25 -15.61 -42.34
CA ARG A 155 -18.35 -15.80 -41.36
C ARG A 155 -18.81 -17.27 -41.32
N PRO A 156 -19.10 -17.85 -40.14
CA PRO A 156 -19.66 -19.21 -40.05
C PRO A 156 -21.03 -19.29 -40.74
N PRO A 157 -21.48 -20.49 -41.17
CA PRO A 157 -22.76 -20.65 -41.86
C PRO A 157 -23.96 -20.31 -40.96
N GLY A 158 -24.42 -19.06 -41.01
CA GLY A 158 -25.79 -18.72 -40.63
C GLY A 158 -26.78 -19.32 -41.62
N SER A 159 -28.04 -19.47 -41.19
CA SER A 159 -29.13 -20.09 -41.96
C SER A 159 -29.17 -19.59 -43.41
N LYS A 160 -29.65 -20.41 -44.36
CA LYS A 160 -29.81 -20.03 -45.79
C LYS A 160 -30.56 -18.69 -46.00
N ARG A 161 -31.30 -18.21 -44.99
CA ARG A 161 -32.03 -16.94 -44.96
C ARG A 161 -31.11 -15.73 -44.81
N ASP A 162 -30.04 -15.82 -44.04
CA ASP A 162 -29.08 -14.73 -43.81
C ASP A 162 -28.15 -14.50 -45.01
N ARG A 163 -27.82 -15.59 -45.73
CA ARG A 163 -27.06 -15.49 -47.01
C ARG A 163 -27.84 -14.84 -48.14
N ARG A 164 -29.18 -14.87 -48.12
CA ARG A 164 -30.05 -14.21 -49.11
C ARG A 164 -30.34 -12.74 -48.76
N ALA A 165 -30.34 -12.38 -47.48
CA ALA A 165 -30.55 -11.00 -47.03
C ALA A 165 -29.31 -10.11 -47.23
N ALA A 166 -28.10 -10.69 -47.15
CA ALA A 166 -26.83 -9.97 -47.26
C ALA A 166 -26.25 -9.90 -48.69
N GLY A 167 -27.11 -9.83 -49.73
CA GLY A 167 -26.69 -9.88 -51.13
C GLY A 167 -25.44 -9.03 -51.40
N ASP A 168 -24.37 -9.64 -51.91
CA ASP A 168 -23.04 -9.12 -52.34
C ASP A 168 -22.33 -7.99 -51.55
N ASP A 169 -22.94 -7.37 -50.53
CA ASP A 169 -22.46 -6.17 -49.86
C ASP A 169 -22.42 -6.37 -48.34
N VAL A 170 -21.42 -7.10 -47.86
CA VAL A 170 -20.92 -6.86 -46.50
C VAL A 170 -20.24 -5.50 -46.52
N ALA A 171 -20.88 -4.48 -45.95
CA ALA A 171 -20.31 -3.15 -45.85
C ALA A 171 -19.05 -3.19 -44.97
N LEU A 172 -17.88 -2.86 -45.53
CA LEU A 172 -16.67 -2.58 -44.75
C LEU A 172 -16.91 -1.29 -43.94
N PRO A 173 -16.50 -1.25 -42.65
CA PRO A 173 -16.63 -0.05 -41.82
C PRO A 173 -15.96 1.18 -42.41
N GLU A 174 -14.87 0.96 -43.15
CA GLU A 174 -14.12 2.02 -43.83
C GLU A 174 -13.91 1.68 -45.31
N ALA A 175 -13.89 2.72 -46.15
CA ALA A 175 -13.51 2.58 -47.54
C ALA A 175 -12.00 2.29 -47.65
N PRO A 176 -11.55 1.33 -48.48
CA PRO A 176 -10.14 1.05 -48.64
C PRO A 176 -9.36 2.28 -49.10
N ARG A 177 -8.30 2.62 -48.36
CA ARG A 177 -7.38 3.71 -48.66
C ARG A 177 -6.10 3.17 -49.28
N LEU A 178 -5.63 3.79 -50.36
CA LEU A 178 -4.37 3.43 -50.99
C LEU A 178 -3.20 4.07 -50.23
N VAL A 179 -2.20 3.27 -49.87
CA VAL A 179 -0.98 3.70 -49.18
C VAL A 179 0.24 3.07 -49.85
N VAL A 180 1.44 3.59 -49.55
CA VAL A 180 2.70 2.91 -49.87
C VAL A 180 3.18 2.19 -48.61
N TYR A 181 3.27 0.86 -48.64
CA TYR A 181 3.63 0.05 -47.48
C TYR A 181 5.04 -0.55 -47.62
N PRO A 182 5.93 -0.42 -46.62
CA PRO A 182 7.24 -1.07 -46.62
C PRO A 182 7.08 -2.57 -46.29
N TRP A 183 7.41 -3.46 -47.23
CA TRP A 183 7.23 -4.91 -47.08
C TRP A 183 8.41 -5.70 -47.67
N ARG A 184 8.97 -6.62 -46.87
CA ARG A 184 10.07 -7.54 -47.26
C ARG A 184 11.23 -6.85 -48.00
N GLY A 185 11.72 -5.75 -47.45
CA GLY A 185 12.88 -5.03 -47.99
C GLY A 185 12.61 -4.12 -49.19
N GLY A 186 11.35 -3.89 -49.57
CA GLY A 186 10.97 -2.93 -50.62
C GLY A 186 9.65 -2.21 -50.33
N PHE A 187 9.21 -1.34 -51.23
CA PHE A 187 7.93 -0.62 -51.10
C PHE A 187 6.95 -1.06 -52.18
N ARG A 188 5.70 -1.22 -51.78
CA ARG A 188 4.60 -1.56 -52.69
C ARG A 188 3.36 -0.73 -52.39
N PRO A 189 2.51 -0.46 -53.39
CA PRO A 189 1.23 0.15 -53.13
C PRO A 189 0.29 -0.89 -52.50
N ALA A 190 -0.44 -0.50 -51.47
CA ALA A 190 -1.35 -1.38 -50.74
C ALA A 190 -2.67 -0.68 -50.44
N TRP A 191 -3.79 -1.40 -50.60
CA TRP A 191 -5.08 -0.97 -50.07
C TRP A 191 -5.17 -1.38 -48.61
N THR A 192 -5.39 -0.42 -47.73
CA THR A 192 -5.66 -0.67 -46.30
C THR A 192 -7.08 -0.29 -45.95
N ALA A 193 -7.75 -1.12 -45.16
CA ALA A 193 -9.08 -0.86 -44.63
C ALA A 193 -9.27 -1.65 -43.32
N PHE A 194 -10.14 -1.15 -42.46
CA PHE A 194 -10.65 -1.96 -41.37
C PHE A 194 -11.61 -3.03 -41.92
N GLY A 195 -11.36 -4.30 -41.62
CA GLY A 195 -12.12 -5.42 -42.17
C GLY A 195 -11.98 -6.71 -41.36
N TYR A 196 -12.41 -7.84 -41.91
CA TYR A 196 -12.30 -9.15 -41.26
C TYR A 196 -11.36 -10.06 -42.04
N ALA A 197 -10.48 -10.80 -41.35
CA ALA A 197 -9.65 -11.83 -41.97
C ALA A 197 -9.51 -13.06 -41.06
N ALA A 198 -9.20 -14.20 -41.68
CA ALA A 198 -8.90 -15.44 -40.98
C ALA A 198 -7.49 -15.38 -40.37
N VAL A 199 -7.39 -15.57 -39.06
CA VAL A 199 -6.12 -15.71 -38.33
C VAL A 199 -5.81 -17.20 -38.22
N ARG A 200 -4.65 -17.63 -38.73
CA ARG A 200 -4.15 -18.98 -38.51
C ARG A 200 -3.40 -19.02 -37.18
N ALA A 201 -4.07 -19.41 -36.10
CA ALA A 201 -3.38 -20.00 -34.96
C ALA A 201 -2.83 -21.36 -35.42
N GLU A 202 -1.57 -21.68 -35.10
CA GLU A 202 -0.83 -22.81 -35.69
C GLU A 202 -1.46 -24.21 -35.52
N GLN A 203 -2.60 -24.38 -34.84
CA GLN A 203 -3.22 -25.71 -34.62
C GLN A 203 -4.76 -25.78 -34.65
N GLU A 204 -5.50 -24.77 -35.12
CA GLU A 204 -6.98 -24.86 -35.16
C GLU A 204 -7.58 -24.96 -36.58
N THR A 205 -8.47 -25.94 -36.75
CA THR A 205 -9.34 -26.08 -37.92
C THR A 205 -10.79 -26.12 -37.40
N PRO A 206 -11.69 -25.21 -37.80
CA PRO A 206 -11.57 -24.15 -38.82
C PRO A 206 -10.90 -22.85 -38.30
N PRO A 207 -10.40 -21.97 -39.20
CA PRO A 207 -9.71 -20.72 -38.81
C PRO A 207 -10.63 -19.73 -38.09
N VAL A 208 -10.09 -19.10 -37.03
CA VAL A 208 -10.74 -18.02 -36.26
C VAL A 208 -10.71 -16.72 -37.07
N VAL A 209 -11.80 -15.97 -37.05
CA VAL A 209 -11.98 -14.77 -37.89
C VAL A 209 -12.11 -13.55 -37.01
N GLU A 210 -11.18 -12.62 -37.18
CA GLU A 210 -11.04 -11.45 -36.32
C GLU A 210 -11.26 -10.15 -37.12
N PRO A 211 -11.77 -9.08 -36.50
CA PRO A 211 -11.75 -7.75 -37.08
C PRO A 211 -10.35 -7.13 -36.93
N GLY A 212 -9.86 -6.42 -37.94
CA GLY A 212 -8.49 -5.92 -37.98
C GLY A 212 -8.19 -4.95 -39.12
N ASP A 213 -7.03 -4.31 -39.08
CA ASP A 213 -6.49 -3.58 -40.23
C ASP A 213 -5.98 -4.58 -41.28
N VAL A 214 -6.60 -4.55 -42.46
CA VAL A 214 -6.30 -5.45 -43.57
C VAL A 214 -5.44 -4.73 -44.61
N PHE A 215 -4.42 -5.38 -45.16
CA PHE A 215 -3.60 -4.85 -46.26
C PHE A 215 -3.62 -5.77 -47.47
N LEU A 216 -4.24 -5.28 -48.55
CA LEU A 216 -4.19 -5.92 -49.86
C LEU A 216 -3.10 -5.31 -50.73
N ASP A 217 -2.34 -6.13 -51.42
CA ASP A 217 -1.41 -5.69 -52.45
C ASP A 217 -2.22 -5.01 -53.57
N ALA A 218 -1.92 -3.74 -53.87
CA ALA A 218 -2.71 -2.99 -54.84
C ALA A 218 -2.39 -3.37 -56.30
N ILE A 219 -1.40 -4.25 -56.54
CA ILE A 219 -1.04 -4.78 -57.85
C ILE A 219 -1.72 -6.12 -58.06
N THR A 220 -1.57 -7.06 -57.12
CA THR A 220 -2.08 -8.44 -57.26
C THR A 220 -3.47 -8.63 -56.65
N GLY A 221 -3.83 -7.81 -55.67
CA GLY A 221 -5.03 -7.97 -54.86
C GLY A 221 -4.90 -9.01 -53.74
N GLU A 222 -3.71 -9.57 -53.53
CA GLU A 222 -3.45 -10.55 -52.48
C GLU A 222 -3.42 -9.90 -51.08
N LEU A 223 -4.03 -10.55 -50.10
CA LEU A 223 -3.88 -10.19 -48.69
C LEU A 223 -2.48 -10.59 -48.22
N PHE A 224 -1.68 -9.62 -47.79
CA PHE A 224 -0.31 -9.91 -47.34
C PHE A 224 -0.07 -9.56 -45.87
N LEU A 225 -0.98 -8.82 -45.23
CA LEU A 225 -0.86 -8.45 -43.82
C LEU A 225 -2.23 -8.15 -43.20
N PHE A 226 -2.41 -8.57 -41.96
CA PHE A 226 -3.62 -8.35 -41.16
C PHE A 226 -3.23 -8.08 -39.70
N PHE A 227 -3.73 -6.99 -39.12
CA PHE A 227 -3.55 -6.68 -37.69
C PHE A 227 -4.89 -6.75 -36.97
N PRO A 228 -5.16 -7.79 -36.16
CA PRO A 228 -6.41 -7.88 -35.41
C PRO A 228 -6.52 -6.77 -34.36
N VAL A 229 -7.75 -6.31 -34.12
CA VAL A 229 -8.07 -5.14 -33.28
C VAL A 229 -8.48 -5.52 -31.85
N ARG A 230 -8.58 -6.82 -31.53
CA ARG A 230 -8.78 -7.28 -30.15
C ARG A 230 -7.83 -8.42 -29.82
N MET A 231 -6.86 -8.18 -28.95
CA MET A 231 -6.17 -9.27 -28.23
C MET A 231 -6.77 -9.52 -26.83
N HIS A 232 -7.70 -8.67 -26.36
CA HIS A 232 -8.29 -8.78 -25.03
C HIS A 232 -9.79 -8.50 -25.00
N VAL A 233 -10.46 -9.11 -24.03
CA VAL A 233 -11.84 -8.85 -23.64
C VAL A 233 -11.85 -8.62 -22.13
N ALA A 234 -12.67 -7.68 -21.66
CA ALA A 234 -12.94 -7.56 -20.25
C ALA A 234 -13.76 -8.79 -19.80
N GLY A 235 -13.21 -9.54 -18.86
CA GLY A 235 -13.88 -10.64 -18.17
C GLY A 235 -14.16 -10.29 -16.72
N THR A 236 -14.93 -11.15 -16.05
CA THR A 236 -15.18 -11.07 -14.61
C THR A 236 -14.81 -12.38 -13.93
N GLY A 237 -14.28 -12.31 -12.72
CA GLY A 237 -13.94 -13.49 -11.94
C GLY A 237 -14.50 -13.42 -10.53
N SER A 238 -14.85 -14.57 -9.98
CA SER A 238 -15.17 -14.71 -8.56
C SER A 238 -13.89 -14.96 -7.77
N GLY A 239 -13.49 -14.00 -6.94
CA GLY A 239 -12.33 -14.10 -6.05
C GLY A 239 -12.60 -14.90 -4.78
N VAL A 240 -11.56 -15.10 -3.98
CA VAL A 240 -11.58 -15.84 -2.71
C VAL A 240 -12.31 -15.02 -1.64
N THR A 241 -13.19 -15.69 -0.92
CA THR A 241 -13.84 -15.22 0.31
C THR A 241 -14.02 -16.42 1.23
N PRO A 242 -14.11 -16.23 2.56
CA PRO A 242 -14.38 -17.33 3.47
C PRO A 242 -15.56 -18.17 2.98
N ILE A 243 -15.41 -19.49 2.97
CA ILE A 243 -16.46 -20.41 2.52
C ILE A 243 -17.79 -20.09 3.21
N GLY A 244 -18.83 -19.83 2.41
CA GLY A 244 -20.18 -19.45 2.87
C GLY A 244 -20.46 -17.94 2.89
N GLY A 245 -19.46 -17.09 2.64
CA GLY A 245 -19.61 -15.64 2.46
C GLY A 245 -19.92 -15.23 0.99
N PRO A 246 -20.40 -13.99 0.76
CA PRO A 246 -20.58 -13.48 -0.61
C PRO A 246 -19.22 -13.29 -1.29
N TYR A 247 -19.08 -13.80 -2.52
CA TYR A 247 -17.83 -13.69 -3.30
C TYR A 247 -17.50 -12.24 -3.68
N VAL A 248 -16.21 -11.96 -3.88
CA VAL A 248 -15.71 -10.69 -4.42
C VAL A 248 -15.58 -10.81 -5.94
N LEU A 249 -16.30 -9.98 -6.69
CA LEU A 249 -16.13 -9.92 -8.15
C LEU A 249 -14.90 -9.09 -8.52
N ARG A 250 -14.06 -9.64 -9.40
CA ARG A 250 -12.84 -9.01 -9.93
C ARG A 250 -13.00 -8.75 -11.43
N ALA A 251 -12.56 -7.59 -11.89
CA ALA A 251 -12.42 -7.33 -13.33
C ALA A 251 -11.11 -7.95 -13.83
N LEU A 252 -11.17 -8.66 -14.95
CA LEU A 252 -10.03 -9.39 -15.53
C LEU A 252 -9.79 -8.94 -16.97
N GLU A 253 -8.52 -8.84 -17.35
CA GLU A 253 -8.11 -8.72 -18.75
C GLU A 253 -7.79 -10.11 -19.27
N VAL A 254 -8.57 -10.61 -20.24
CA VAL A 254 -8.43 -11.99 -20.74
C VAL A 254 -8.22 -12.01 -22.24
N GLU A 255 -7.48 -12.99 -22.74
CA GLU A 255 -7.19 -13.16 -24.16
C GLU A 255 -8.14 -14.20 -24.79
N PRO A 256 -8.84 -13.86 -25.89
CA PRO A 256 -9.56 -14.86 -26.69
C PRO A 256 -8.61 -15.91 -27.27
N ALA A 257 -8.98 -17.18 -27.16
CA ALA A 257 -8.19 -18.31 -27.66
C ALA A 257 -8.92 -19.14 -28.73
N GLY A 258 -10.05 -18.66 -29.25
CA GLY A 258 -10.86 -19.32 -30.28
C GLY A 258 -12.24 -19.75 -29.76
N GLY A 259 -13.32 -19.48 -30.51
CA GLY A 259 -14.68 -19.80 -30.08
C GLY A 259 -15.11 -19.05 -28.81
N GLN A 260 -15.60 -19.79 -27.79
CA GLN A 260 -15.86 -19.25 -26.43
C GLN A 260 -14.67 -19.41 -25.48
N LEU A 261 -13.55 -19.98 -25.95
CA LEU A 261 -12.35 -20.19 -25.14
C LEU A 261 -11.64 -18.87 -24.88
N HIS A 262 -11.36 -18.58 -23.62
CA HIS A 262 -10.56 -17.45 -23.18
C HIS A 262 -9.41 -17.94 -22.30
N ARG A 263 -8.34 -17.14 -22.22
CA ARG A 263 -7.16 -17.40 -21.39
C ARG A 263 -6.92 -16.26 -20.41
N LEU A 264 -6.47 -16.59 -19.20
CA LEU A 264 -5.94 -15.59 -18.26
C LEU A 264 -4.55 -15.12 -18.71
N ARG A 265 -4.54 -14.32 -19.76
CA ARG A 265 -3.37 -13.69 -20.35
C ARG A 265 -3.68 -12.24 -20.71
N ASP A 266 -2.91 -11.35 -20.11
CA ASP A 266 -3.02 -9.91 -20.28
C ASP A 266 -1.73 -9.40 -20.95
N ALA A 267 -1.86 -9.04 -22.22
CA ALA A 267 -0.80 -8.47 -23.04
C ALA A 267 -1.00 -6.97 -23.28
N THR A 268 -1.85 -6.30 -22.50
CA THR A 268 -2.02 -4.84 -22.52
C THR A 268 -0.80 -4.12 -21.95
N ARG A 269 0.05 -4.85 -21.20
CA ARG A 269 1.27 -4.34 -20.57
C ARG A 269 2.54 -4.79 -21.31
N PRO A 270 3.62 -3.98 -21.30
CA PRO A 270 4.91 -4.36 -21.88
C PRO A 270 5.48 -5.69 -21.37
N ARG A 271 5.22 -6.06 -20.11
CA ARG A 271 5.40 -7.43 -19.63
C ARG A 271 4.04 -8.08 -19.54
N VAL A 272 3.83 -9.09 -20.36
CA VAL A 272 2.60 -9.87 -20.36
C VAL A 272 2.41 -10.49 -18.97
N ILE A 273 1.19 -10.44 -18.46
CA ILE A 273 0.79 -11.16 -17.25
C ILE A 273 0.09 -12.44 -17.69
N VAL A 274 0.54 -13.59 -17.19
CA VAL A 274 -0.03 -14.90 -17.53
C VAL A 274 -0.26 -15.70 -16.26
N THR A 275 -1.48 -16.18 -16.08
CA THR A 275 -1.82 -17.09 -14.99
C THR A 275 -1.96 -18.51 -15.53
N TYR A 276 -1.31 -19.46 -14.88
CA TYR A 276 -1.29 -20.87 -15.22
C TYR A 276 -2.00 -21.66 -14.13
N ARG A 277 -2.74 -22.69 -14.55
CA ARG A 277 -3.34 -23.69 -13.66
C ARG A 277 -2.47 -24.94 -13.68
N ASP A 278 -1.88 -25.30 -12.54
CA ASP A 278 -1.08 -26.53 -12.45
C ASP A 278 -1.96 -27.78 -12.26
N GLY A 279 -3.16 -27.62 -11.70
CA GLY A 279 -4.12 -28.70 -11.50
C GLY A 279 -3.61 -29.79 -10.56
N CYS A 280 -2.83 -29.42 -9.53
CA CYS A 280 -2.28 -30.33 -8.53
C CYS A 280 -1.40 -31.45 -9.14
N THR A 281 -0.74 -31.17 -10.27
CA THR A 281 -0.01 -32.17 -11.06
C THR A 281 1.17 -32.76 -10.28
N ALA A 282 1.22 -34.08 -10.20
CA ALA A 282 2.36 -34.80 -9.63
C ALA A 282 3.60 -34.67 -10.53
N ARG A 283 4.71 -34.15 -9.98
CA ARG A 283 6.02 -34.16 -10.62
C ARG A 283 7.00 -34.96 -9.77
N ALA A 284 7.86 -35.76 -10.39
CA ALA A 284 8.88 -36.53 -9.68
C ALA A 284 10.08 -35.65 -9.27
N GLY A 285 10.82 -36.09 -8.25
CA GLY A 285 12.07 -35.46 -7.83
C GLY A 285 11.94 -34.50 -6.63
N THR A 286 13.06 -33.86 -6.31
CA THR A 286 13.17 -32.84 -5.26
C THR A 286 12.37 -31.59 -5.62
N TRP A 287 12.13 -30.72 -4.64
CA TRP A 287 11.42 -29.46 -4.87
C TRP A 287 12.00 -28.63 -6.02
N VAL A 288 13.33 -28.46 -6.02
CA VAL A 288 14.08 -27.76 -7.08
C VAL A 288 13.80 -28.37 -8.44
N GLN A 289 13.87 -29.71 -8.55
CA GLN A 289 13.64 -30.43 -9.80
C GLN A 289 12.20 -30.27 -10.29
N ARG A 290 11.21 -30.26 -9.40
CA ARG A 290 9.80 -30.08 -9.76
C ARG A 290 9.52 -28.68 -10.27
N CYS A 291 10.05 -27.66 -9.59
CA CYS A 291 9.87 -26.27 -10.01
C CYS A 291 10.61 -25.97 -11.32
N ASP A 292 11.80 -26.56 -11.51
CA ASP A 292 12.53 -26.49 -12.77
C ASP A 292 11.78 -27.18 -13.91
N ALA A 293 11.17 -28.34 -13.67
CA ALA A 293 10.36 -29.05 -14.66
C ALA A 293 9.08 -28.27 -15.02
N LEU A 294 8.43 -27.63 -14.03
CA LEU A 294 7.31 -26.74 -14.28
C LEU A 294 7.72 -25.52 -15.10
N MET A 295 8.86 -24.88 -14.78
CA MET A 295 9.39 -23.78 -15.57
C MET A 295 9.70 -24.21 -17.00
N ASP A 296 10.36 -25.35 -17.20
CA ASP A 296 10.64 -25.87 -18.53
C ASP A 296 9.35 -26.15 -19.32
N ALA A 297 8.33 -26.70 -18.66
CA ALA A 297 7.03 -26.94 -19.28
C ALA A 297 6.32 -25.64 -19.69
N ILE A 298 6.37 -24.61 -18.83
CA ILE A 298 5.86 -23.27 -19.15
C ILE A 298 6.61 -22.66 -20.33
N LEU A 299 7.95 -22.73 -20.33
CA LEU A 299 8.78 -22.15 -21.38
C LEU A 299 8.67 -22.90 -22.70
N ALA A 300 8.44 -24.22 -22.67
CA ALA A 300 8.16 -25.04 -23.83
C ALA A 300 6.72 -24.90 -24.34
N GLY A 301 5.84 -24.20 -23.60
CA GLY A 301 4.42 -24.03 -23.93
C GLY A 301 3.57 -25.28 -23.72
N THR A 302 4.07 -26.28 -23.00
CA THR A 302 3.32 -27.51 -22.68
C THR A 302 2.36 -27.31 -21.51
N THR A 303 2.71 -26.45 -20.55
CA THR A 303 1.77 -25.93 -19.56
C THR A 303 1.03 -24.74 -20.16
N ARG A 304 -0.29 -24.88 -20.35
CA ARG A 304 -1.13 -23.83 -20.92
C ARG A 304 -1.55 -22.81 -19.85
N PRO A 305 -1.75 -21.53 -20.22
CA PRO A 305 -2.44 -20.57 -19.34
C PRO A 305 -3.78 -21.15 -18.86
N SER A 306 -4.30 -20.68 -17.74
CA SER A 306 -5.67 -21.01 -17.33
C SER A 306 -6.63 -20.64 -18.46
N GLU A 307 -7.46 -21.60 -18.87
CA GLU A 307 -8.43 -21.43 -19.95
C GLU A 307 -9.85 -21.60 -19.42
N ASN A 308 -10.78 -20.80 -19.92
CA ASN A 308 -12.21 -20.97 -19.68
C ASN A 308 -12.93 -21.16 -21.01
N ALA A 309 -13.59 -22.30 -21.17
CA ALA A 309 -14.23 -22.69 -22.42
C ALA A 309 -15.61 -22.05 -22.63
N THR A 310 -16.22 -21.47 -21.59
CA THR A 310 -17.61 -20.99 -21.62
C THR A 310 -17.75 -19.49 -21.83
N GLY A 311 -16.64 -18.75 -21.83
CA GLY A 311 -16.65 -17.31 -22.00
C GLY A 311 -15.51 -16.61 -21.25
N PRO A 312 -15.55 -15.28 -21.15
CA PRO A 312 -14.50 -14.50 -20.52
C PRO A 312 -14.58 -14.51 -18.97
N ASP A 313 -15.51 -15.25 -18.37
CA ASP A 313 -15.82 -15.15 -16.94
C ASP A 313 -15.42 -16.38 -16.10
N TRP A 314 -14.51 -16.22 -15.14
CA TRP A 314 -14.02 -17.26 -14.22
C TRP A 314 -14.87 -17.28 -12.94
N LEU A 315 -16.07 -17.83 -13.02
CA LEU A 315 -17.07 -17.78 -11.95
C LEU A 315 -17.18 -19.06 -11.13
N THR A 316 -16.36 -20.08 -11.42
CA THR A 316 -16.43 -21.37 -10.70
C THR A 316 -15.81 -21.21 -9.32
N THR A 317 -16.58 -21.48 -8.26
CA THR A 317 -16.17 -21.30 -6.87
C THR A 317 -16.21 -22.59 -6.09
N SER A 318 -15.44 -22.66 -4.99
CA SER A 318 -15.52 -23.79 -4.07
C SER A 318 -16.80 -23.67 -3.24
N ALA A 319 -17.67 -24.67 -3.32
CA ALA A 319 -18.90 -24.74 -2.51
C ALA A 319 -18.67 -25.41 -1.14
N THR A 320 -17.61 -26.21 -1.00
CA THR A 320 -17.31 -26.97 0.22
C THR A 320 -15.80 -26.94 0.57
N THR A 321 -15.42 -27.56 1.70
CA THR A 321 -14.01 -27.76 2.09
C THR A 321 -13.38 -29.00 1.46
N LEU A 322 -14.08 -29.74 0.60
CA LEU A 322 -13.58 -30.98 0.01
C LEU A 322 -12.44 -30.71 -0.99
N PRO A 323 -11.36 -31.49 -0.98
CA PRO A 323 -10.26 -31.44 -1.94
C PRO A 323 -10.67 -31.22 -3.41
N ALA A 324 -11.58 -32.06 -3.91
CA ALA A 324 -12.00 -32.02 -5.32
C ALA A 324 -12.73 -30.71 -5.69
N ASP A 325 -13.54 -30.16 -4.78
CA ASP A 325 -14.25 -28.90 -5.01
C ASP A 325 -13.27 -27.71 -4.99
N ARG A 326 -12.26 -27.78 -4.12
CA ARG A 326 -11.21 -26.75 -4.03
C ARG A 326 -10.31 -26.75 -5.26
N GLU A 327 -9.86 -27.93 -5.69
CA GLU A 327 -9.06 -28.09 -6.92
C GLU A 327 -9.82 -27.63 -8.16
N ALA A 328 -11.15 -27.83 -8.21
CA ALA A 328 -12.01 -27.40 -9.31
C ALA A 328 -12.32 -25.89 -9.32
N SER A 329 -12.09 -25.20 -8.20
CA SER A 329 -12.36 -23.76 -8.07
C SER A 329 -11.45 -22.93 -8.97
N GLN A 330 -12.00 -21.86 -9.55
CA GLN A 330 -11.26 -20.87 -10.33
C GLN A 330 -10.82 -19.67 -9.47
N GLN A 331 -11.26 -19.59 -8.20
CA GLN A 331 -10.97 -18.45 -7.32
C GLN A 331 -9.47 -18.14 -7.18
N PRO A 332 -8.57 -19.14 -7.07
CA PRO A 332 -7.13 -18.88 -7.01
C PRO A 332 -6.59 -18.19 -8.27
N GLU A 333 -7.06 -18.63 -9.44
CA GLU A 333 -6.65 -18.11 -10.74
C GLU A 333 -7.08 -16.65 -10.91
N VAL A 334 -8.31 -16.34 -10.49
CA VAL A 334 -8.89 -15.00 -10.50
C VAL A 334 -8.08 -14.04 -9.64
N ASP A 335 -7.86 -14.36 -8.35
CA ASP A 335 -7.13 -13.47 -7.44
C ASP A 335 -5.66 -13.35 -7.83
N GLY A 336 -5.02 -14.45 -8.23
CA GLY A 336 -3.63 -14.43 -8.71
C GLY A 336 -3.44 -13.53 -9.93
N HIS A 337 -4.35 -13.61 -10.91
CA HIS A 337 -4.29 -12.77 -12.10
C HIS A 337 -4.56 -11.29 -11.77
N PHE A 338 -5.60 -11.03 -10.97
CA PHE A 338 -6.00 -9.69 -10.57
C PHE A 338 -4.90 -8.99 -9.74
N PHE A 339 -4.34 -9.66 -8.74
CA PHE A 339 -3.28 -9.09 -7.92
C PHE A 339 -1.97 -8.94 -8.68
N ALA A 340 -1.67 -9.78 -9.68
CA ALA A 340 -0.52 -9.57 -10.57
C ALA A 340 -0.61 -8.24 -11.33
N ALA A 341 -1.80 -7.92 -11.86
CA ALA A 341 -2.07 -6.66 -12.54
C ALA A 341 -1.95 -5.47 -11.59
N GLN A 342 -2.54 -5.55 -10.40
CA GLN A 342 -2.43 -4.50 -9.38
C GLN A 342 -1.00 -4.28 -8.91
N ALA A 343 -0.25 -5.35 -8.64
CA ALA A 343 1.15 -5.25 -8.22
C ALA A 343 2.01 -4.63 -9.34
N TYR A 344 1.79 -5.02 -10.61
CA TYR A 344 2.47 -4.41 -11.75
C TYR A 344 2.27 -2.89 -11.80
N GLU A 345 1.01 -2.44 -11.67
CA GLU A 345 0.68 -1.01 -11.67
C GLU A 345 1.23 -0.29 -10.45
N TRP A 346 1.20 -0.93 -9.29
CA TRP A 346 1.71 -0.39 -8.05
C TRP A 346 3.22 -0.15 -8.11
N TYR A 347 4.03 -1.12 -8.55
CA TYR A 347 5.48 -0.91 -8.72
C TYR A 347 5.81 0.12 -9.80
N ALA A 348 5.00 0.20 -10.86
CA ALA A 348 5.12 1.25 -11.87
C ALA A 348 4.84 2.65 -11.28
N ALA A 349 3.88 2.76 -10.35
CA ALA A 349 3.56 4.02 -9.67
C ALA A 349 4.56 4.37 -8.57
N VAL A 350 5.08 3.39 -7.83
CA VAL A 350 6.02 3.60 -6.72
C VAL A 350 7.37 4.16 -7.22
N GLY A 351 7.92 3.59 -8.29
CA GLY A 351 9.24 4.00 -8.80
C GLY A 351 9.47 3.72 -10.28
N GLY A 352 8.41 3.67 -11.09
CA GLY A 352 8.52 3.51 -12.55
C GLY A 352 8.92 2.11 -13.01
N ARG A 353 8.82 1.08 -12.15
CA ARG A 353 9.24 -0.29 -12.50
C ARG A 353 8.33 -0.88 -13.58
N VAL A 354 8.92 -1.44 -14.63
CA VAL A 354 8.20 -2.20 -15.66
C VAL A 354 8.31 -3.69 -15.38
N GLY A 355 7.27 -4.27 -14.78
CA GLY A 355 7.26 -5.67 -14.33
C GLY A 355 8.33 -5.97 -13.28
N TRP A 356 8.85 -7.19 -13.28
CA TRP A 356 9.68 -7.66 -12.17
C TRP A 356 11.16 -7.36 -12.39
N ASP A 357 11.62 -7.20 -13.64
CA ASP A 357 13.05 -7.06 -13.99
C ASP A 357 13.50 -5.67 -14.43
N ASN A 358 12.54 -4.76 -14.65
CA ASN A 358 12.75 -3.40 -15.16
C ASN A 358 13.60 -3.33 -16.46
N GLY A 359 13.73 -4.44 -17.19
CA GLY A 359 14.62 -4.56 -18.36
C GLY A 359 16.12 -4.40 -18.06
N ALA A 360 16.56 -4.56 -16.80
CA ALA A 360 17.92 -4.24 -16.39
C ALA A 360 18.98 -5.29 -16.82
N PHE A 361 18.61 -6.51 -17.20
CA PHE A 361 19.57 -7.60 -17.41
C PHE A 361 19.68 -8.03 -18.87
N ALA A 362 20.90 -8.02 -19.41
CA ALA A 362 21.18 -8.59 -20.73
C ALA A 362 20.92 -10.10 -20.70
N GLY A 363 19.97 -10.57 -21.50
CA GLY A 363 19.56 -11.98 -21.53
C GLY A 363 18.30 -12.29 -20.75
N SER A 364 17.75 -11.41 -19.88
CA SER A 364 16.30 -11.48 -19.69
C SER A 364 15.69 -11.15 -21.06
N ALA A 365 14.67 -11.91 -21.49
CA ALA A 365 13.93 -11.47 -22.67
C ALA A 365 13.55 -10.00 -22.42
N ALA A 366 13.68 -9.12 -23.40
CA ALA A 366 13.33 -7.70 -23.25
C ALA A 366 11.88 -7.45 -22.80
N ASN A 367 11.12 -8.53 -22.55
CA ASN A 367 9.75 -8.69 -22.11
C ASN A 367 9.59 -9.90 -21.15
N LEU A 368 10.33 -10.01 -20.03
CA LEU A 368 10.13 -11.09 -19.05
C LEU A 368 8.67 -11.09 -18.52
N PRO A 369 7.84 -12.10 -18.84
CA PRO A 369 6.44 -12.10 -18.41
C PRO A 369 6.29 -12.25 -16.89
N VAL A 370 5.26 -11.62 -16.35
CA VAL A 370 4.78 -11.86 -14.98
C VAL A 370 3.96 -13.14 -15.01
N ARG A 371 4.40 -14.16 -14.29
CA ARG A 371 3.76 -15.48 -14.30
C ARG A 371 3.26 -15.85 -12.92
N VAL A 372 2.02 -16.29 -12.86
CA VAL A 372 1.38 -16.81 -11.64
C VAL A 372 0.98 -18.25 -11.88
N VAL A 373 1.25 -19.15 -10.93
CA VAL A 373 0.85 -20.55 -11.00
C VAL A 373 -0.03 -20.88 -9.80
N THR A 374 -1.21 -21.44 -10.04
CA THR A 374 -2.18 -21.81 -9.00
C THR A 374 -2.43 -23.31 -8.99
N HIS A 375 -3.06 -23.81 -7.92
CA HIS A 375 -3.28 -25.23 -7.69
C HIS A 375 -1.98 -26.03 -7.70
N THR A 376 -0.92 -25.46 -7.12
CA THR A 376 0.40 -26.08 -7.12
C THR A 376 0.47 -27.17 -6.07
N ARG A 377 1.14 -28.28 -6.38
CA ARG A 377 1.34 -29.39 -5.44
C ARG A 377 2.59 -29.17 -4.57
N ASP A 378 2.40 -29.14 -3.26
CA ASP A 378 3.45 -29.21 -2.25
C ASP A 378 4.18 -30.56 -2.35
N PRO A 379 5.53 -30.56 -2.42
CA PRO A 379 6.32 -31.76 -2.64
C PRO A 379 6.50 -32.58 -1.35
N ASN A 380 6.40 -31.94 -0.19
CA ASN A 380 6.67 -32.53 1.12
C ASN A 380 5.45 -33.31 1.58
N LEU A 381 4.26 -32.76 1.33
CA LEU A 381 2.98 -33.39 1.65
C LEU A 381 2.37 -34.11 0.44
N ASN A 382 2.93 -33.89 -0.75
CA ASN A 382 2.50 -34.48 -2.01
C ASN A 382 1.00 -34.23 -2.26
N ASP A 383 0.51 -33.03 -1.97
CA ASP A 383 -0.85 -32.55 -2.24
C ASP A 383 -0.83 -31.03 -2.50
N CYS A 384 -1.93 -30.44 -2.95
CA CYS A 384 -2.08 -28.99 -3.08
C CYS A 384 -2.80 -28.38 -1.85
N HIS A 385 -3.08 -29.16 -0.81
CA HIS A 385 -3.84 -28.76 0.37
C HIS A 385 -2.91 -28.30 1.48
N THR A 386 -1.95 -27.46 1.11
CA THR A 386 -1.08 -26.75 2.04
C THR A 386 -1.22 -25.29 1.72
N ALA A 387 -1.00 -24.40 2.68
CA ALA A 387 -1.11 -22.97 2.38
C ALA A 387 0.20 -22.38 1.81
N TYR A 388 1.06 -23.24 1.24
CA TYR A 388 2.38 -22.88 0.76
C TYR A 388 2.33 -21.95 -0.46
N SER A 389 3.22 -20.98 -0.47
CA SER A 389 3.46 -20.03 -1.56
C SER A 389 4.96 -19.85 -1.73
N GLN A 390 5.41 -19.57 -2.96
CA GLN A 390 6.82 -19.35 -3.24
C GLN A 390 7.03 -18.66 -4.60
N PHE A 391 8.15 -17.95 -4.76
CA PHE A 391 8.72 -17.61 -6.06
C PHE A 391 9.74 -18.65 -6.57
N TRP A 392 9.76 -18.86 -7.89
CA TRP A 392 10.80 -19.65 -8.55
C TRP A 392 11.41 -18.92 -9.74
N ARG A 393 12.67 -19.27 -10.03
CA ARG A 393 13.44 -18.76 -11.17
C ARG A 393 14.22 -19.88 -11.86
N LYS A 394 14.53 -19.70 -13.15
CA LYS A 394 15.48 -20.56 -13.87
C LYS A 394 16.09 -19.82 -15.05
N LYS A 395 17.34 -20.11 -15.38
CA LYS A 395 17.95 -19.70 -16.65
C LYS A 395 17.94 -20.89 -17.62
N THR A 396 17.25 -20.74 -18.75
CA THR A 396 17.16 -21.77 -19.80
C THR A 396 17.47 -21.12 -21.16
N GLY A 397 18.36 -21.73 -21.94
CA GLY A 397 18.73 -21.19 -23.27
C GLY A 397 19.35 -19.79 -23.24
N GLY A 398 20.00 -19.41 -22.12
CA GLY A 398 20.55 -18.07 -21.91
C GLY A 398 19.52 -17.03 -21.44
N GLN A 399 18.23 -17.40 -21.32
CA GLN A 399 17.16 -16.53 -20.88
C GLN A 399 16.65 -16.86 -19.48
N TRP A 400 16.38 -15.84 -18.68
CA TRP A 400 15.75 -16.01 -17.37
C TRP A 400 14.24 -16.18 -17.50
N GLY A 401 13.68 -17.12 -16.75
CA GLY A 401 12.27 -17.29 -16.47
C GLY A 401 12.00 -17.18 -14.97
N ALA A 402 10.84 -16.64 -14.61
CA ALA A 402 10.38 -16.57 -13.22
C ALA A 402 8.85 -16.71 -13.14
N PHE A 403 8.36 -17.21 -12.01
CA PHE A 403 6.95 -17.25 -11.64
C PHE A 403 6.78 -17.21 -10.12
N VAL A 404 5.59 -16.82 -9.66
CA VAL A 404 5.12 -17.09 -8.29
C VAL A 404 4.09 -18.20 -8.32
N MET A 405 4.05 -19.01 -7.27
CA MET A 405 3.17 -20.16 -7.19
C MET A 405 2.44 -20.23 -5.86
N PHE A 406 1.22 -20.75 -5.90
CA PHE A 406 0.35 -20.90 -4.74
C PHE A 406 -0.29 -22.29 -4.73
N CYS A 407 -0.25 -22.93 -3.58
CA CYS A 407 -1.08 -24.10 -3.26
C CYS A 407 -2.50 -23.63 -2.88
N ASP A 408 -3.39 -24.57 -2.56
CA ASP A 408 -4.82 -24.28 -2.34
C ASP A 408 -5.19 -24.08 -0.87
N GLY A 409 -4.35 -24.42 0.11
CA GLY A 409 -4.72 -24.38 1.53
C GLY A 409 -5.63 -25.54 1.95
N ASN A 410 -5.87 -25.68 3.27
CA ASN A 410 -6.60 -26.82 3.84
C ASN A 410 -7.49 -26.46 5.04
N LEU A 411 -8.74 -26.14 4.76
CA LEU A 411 -9.73 -25.79 5.78
C LEU A 411 -10.06 -26.92 6.78
N ASN A 412 -9.66 -28.16 6.49
CA ASN A 412 -9.90 -29.31 7.36
C ASN A 412 -8.68 -29.70 8.21
N ALA A 413 -7.58 -28.92 8.19
CA ALA A 413 -6.40 -29.23 8.98
C ALA A 413 -6.73 -29.29 10.49
N THR A 414 -6.30 -30.37 11.15
CA THR A 414 -6.53 -30.65 12.58
C THR A 414 -5.26 -30.85 13.41
N SER A 415 -4.08 -30.93 12.77
CA SER A 415 -2.82 -31.22 13.46
C SER A 415 -2.27 -29.99 14.19
N PRO A 416 -1.79 -30.12 15.44
CA PRO A 416 -1.15 -29.04 16.17
C PRO A 416 0.23 -28.65 15.62
N ASN A 417 0.90 -29.50 14.81
CA ASN A 417 2.28 -29.27 14.29
C ASN A 417 2.34 -28.93 12.79
N LEU A 418 1.21 -28.98 12.08
CA LEU A 418 1.06 -28.59 10.68
C LEU A 418 -0.32 -27.94 10.53
N PRO A 419 -0.52 -26.69 10.96
CA PRO A 419 -1.86 -26.16 11.16
C PRO A 419 -2.14 -25.06 10.17
N ARG A 420 -2.96 -25.33 9.16
CA ARG A 420 -3.48 -24.27 8.31
C ARG A 420 -4.92 -24.54 7.96
N ARG A 421 -5.88 -24.18 8.83
CA ARG A 421 -7.25 -23.86 8.37
C ARG A 421 -7.23 -22.54 7.62
N VAL A 422 -6.51 -22.56 6.50
CA VAL A 422 -6.25 -21.42 5.66
C VAL A 422 -6.96 -21.69 4.34
N ASP A 423 -7.71 -20.70 3.89
CA ASP A 423 -8.32 -20.75 2.56
C ASP A 423 -7.23 -20.56 1.48
N PHE A 424 -7.62 -20.34 0.23
CA PHE A 424 -6.67 -20.17 -0.87
C PHE A 424 -5.64 -19.05 -0.59
N PRO A 425 -4.33 -19.38 -0.39
CA PRO A 425 -3.26 -18.42 -0.07
C PRO A 425 -3.20 -17.20 -0.98
N VAL A 426 -3.38 -17.43 -2.28
CA VAL A 426 -3.34 -16.38 -3.31
C VAL A 426 -4.43 -15.32 -3.12
N GLY A 427 -5.49 -15.62 -2.36
CA GLY A 427 -6.54 -14.67 -2.00
C GLY A 427 -6.06 -13.55 -1.06
N SER A 428 -4.90 -13.70 -0.42
CA SER A 428 -4.28 -12.64 0.36
C SER A 428 -3.47 -11.73 -0.56
N LYS A 429 -3.91 -10.49 -0.69
CA LYS A 429 -3.17 -9.45 -1.42
C LYS A 429 -1.77 -9.22 -0.84
N ALA A 430 -1.63 -9.32 0.48
CA ALA A 430 -0.35 -9.16 1.18
C ALA A 430 0.60 -10.32 0.88
N LEU A 431 0.11 -11.56 0.93
CA LEU A 431 0.90 -12.75 0.59
C LEU A 431 1.27 -12.79 -0.91
N PHE A 432 0.37 -12.36 -1.79
CA PHE A 432 0.71 -12.20 -3.20
C PHE A 432 1.82 -11.16 -3.41
N GLY A 433 1.70 -10.00 -2.77
CA GLY A 433 2.71 -8.94 -2.82
C GLY A 433 4.06 -9.38 -2.26
N HIS A 434 4.06 -10.20 -1.21
CA HIS A 434 5.24 -10.83 -0.63
C HIS A 434 6.00 -11.68 -1.66
N GLU A 435 5.31 -12.62 -2.32
CA GLU A 435 5.94 -13.48 -3.33
C GLU A 435 6.42 -12.70 -4.56
N TYR A 436 5.65 -11.68 -4.97
CA TYR A 436 6.05 -10.78 -6.06
C TYR A 436 7.34 -10.02 -5.72
N GLN A 437 7.43 -9.50 -4.48
CA GLN A 437 8.61 -8.74 -4.04
C GLN A 437 9.86 -9.61 -4.00
N HIS A 438 9.78 -10.89 -3.64
CA HIS A 438 10.95 -11.77 -3.72
C HIS A 438 11.61 -11.75 -5.09
N VAL A 439 10.80 -11.68 -6.15
CA VAL A 439 11.32 -11.64 -7.51
C VAL A 439 11.84 -10.26 -7.90
N VAL A 440 11.17 -9.21 -7.44
CA VAL A 440 11.70 -7.83 -7.55
C VAL A 440 13.06 -7.72 -6.88
N THR A 441 13.22 -8.25 -5.67
CA THR A 441 14.50 -8.32 -4.95
C THR A 441 15.53 -9.06 -5.79
N PHE A 442 15.23 -10.28 -6.26
CA PHE A 442 16.15 -11.07 -7.08
C PHE A 442 16.63 -10.31 -8.33
N PHE A 443 15.71 -9.72 -9.10
CA PHE A 443 16.05 -8.91 -10.27
C PHE A 443 16.35 -7.44 -9.95
N SER A 444 16.77 -7.12 -8.73
CA SER A 444 17.33 -5.80 -8.40
C SER A 444 18.82 -5.85 -8.07
N PHE A 445 19.37 -7.04 -7.81
CA PHE A 445 20.79 -7.26 -7.51
C PHE A 445 21.52 -7.98 -8.64
N ARG A 446 22.84 -7.82 -8.70
CA ARG A 446 23.75 -8.52 -9.62
C ARG A 446 24.73 -9.36 -8.82
N ASN A 447 24.93 -10.60 -9.22
CA ASN A 447 26.05 -11.41 -8.74
C ASN A 447 27.35 -11.06 -9.49
N ASP A 448 28.43 -11.70 -9.08
CA ASP A 448 29.78 -11.67 -9.62
C ASP A 448 29.90 -12.14 -11.09
N GLN A 449 28.87 -12.80 -11.64
CA GLN A 449 28.75 -13.13 -13.06
C GLN A 449 27.86 -12.15 -13.85
N ASN A 450 27.50 -11.01 -13.25
CA ASN A 450 26.56 -10.03 -13.81
C ASN A 450 25.15 -10.59 -14.09
N GLU A 451 24.80 -11.69 -13.45
CA GLU A 451 23.46 -12.29 -13.50
C GLU A 451 22.59 -11.72 -12.38
N PRO A 452 21.26 -11.74 -12.51
CA PRO A 452 20.37 -11.32 -11.45
C PRO A 452 20.50 -12.20 -10.21
N GLY A 453 20.44 -11.57 -9.04
CA GLY A 453 20.26 -12.26 -7.77
C GLY A 453 21.19 -11.79 -6.66
N ILE A 454 20.68 -11.90 -5.44
CA ILE A 454 21.44 -12.03 -4.20
C ILE A 454 21.13 -13.43 -3.65
N GLY A 455 22.11 -14.07 -2.99
CA GLY A 455 21.93 -15.42 -2.45
C GLY A 455 20.80 -15.47 -1.43
N TYR A 456 20.04 -16.57 -1.39
CA TYR A 456 19.02 -16.80 -0.36
C TYR A 456 19.60 -17.69 0.73
N ASP A 457 20.43 -17.10 1.58
CA ASP A 457 20.99 -17.74 2.77
C ASP A 457 21.36 -16.66 3.78
N GLY A 458 21.47 -17.01 5.06
CA GLY A 458 21.96 -16.08 6.07
C GLY A 458 21.11 -14.80 6.18
N TRP A 459 21.82 -13.69 6.40
CA TRP A 459 21.24 -12.34 6.44
C TRP A 459 20.63 -11.89 5.10
N ALA A 460 21.06 -12.45 3.97
CA ALA A 460 20.44 -12.13 2.69
C ALA A 460 19.05 -12.78 2.56
N ALA A 461 18.84 -13.98 3.11
CA ALA A 461 17.49 -14.55 3.21
C ALA A 461 16.60 -13.70 4.14
N ALA A 462 17.14 -13.22 5.28
CA ALA A 462 16.41 -12.32 6.16
C ALA A 462 16.05 -10.98 5.50
N PHE A 463 16.96 -10.45 4.68
CA PHE A 463 16.71 -9.26 3.89
C PHE A 463 15.62 -9.49 2.84
N HIS A 464 15.66 -10.63 2.15
CA HIS A 464 14.62 -11.07 1.21
C HIS A 464 13.23 -11.09 1.87
N GLU A 465 13.11 -11.81 2.98
CA GLU A 465 11.86 -11.97 3.71
C GLU A 465 11.36 -10.66 4.31
N GLY A 466 12.26 -9.87 4.89
CA GLY A 466 11.91 -8.55 5.45
C GLY A 466 11.43 -7.56 4.41
N LEU A 467 12.06 -7.51 3.23
CA LEU A 467 11.56 -6.72 2.10
C LEU A 467 10.21 -7.25 1.59
N ALA A 468 10.08 -8.58 1.45
CA ALA A 468 8.87 -9.19 0.94
C ALA A 468 7.65 -8.87 1.82
N ASP A 469 7.80 -8.98 3.15
CA ASP A 469 6.78 -8.56 4.10
C ASP A 469 6.50 -7.06 4.05
N ALA A 470 7.54 -6.22 4.04
CA ALA A 470 7.40 -4.76 3.99
C ALA A 470 6.61 -4.30 2.76
N PHE A 471 7.04 -4.70 1.55
CA PHE A 471 6.37 -4.32 0.31
C PHE A 471 5.02 -5.02 0.15
N GLY A 472 4.89 -6.29 0.56
CA GLY A 472 3.62 -7.01 0.52
C GLY A 472 2.54 -6.34 1.37
N CYS A 473 2.88 -5.92 2.59
CA CYS A 473 1.97 -5.23 3.50
C CYS A 473 1.70 -3.78 3.07
N MET A 474 2.68 -3.04 2.55
CA MET A 474 2.46 -1.71 1.97
C MET A 474 1.59 -1.75 0.70
N PHE A 475 1.73 -2.79 -0.12
CA PHE A 475 0.88 -3.03 -1.29
C PHE A 475 -0.55 -3.38 -0.88
N ALA A 476 -0.71 -4.18 0.17
CA ALA A 476 -2.01 -4.59 0.69
C ALA A 476 -2.71 -3.52 1.55
N ASP A 477 -1.94 -2.58 2.11
CA ASP A 477 -2.36 -1.67 3.19
C ASP A 477 -2.89 -2.44 4.42
N HIS A 478 -2.16 -3.50 4.79
CA HIS A 478 -2.54 -4.44 5.84
C HIS A 478 -1.31 -5.06 6.52
N TRP A 479 -1.27 -5.10 7.85
CA TRP A 479 -0.07 -5.41 8.64
C TRP A 479 -0.12 -6.71 9.45
N THR A 480 -1.21 -7.48 9.33
CA THR A 480 -1.33 -8.83 9.91
C THR A 480 -1.41 -9.87 8.81
N LEU A 481 -0.26 -10.23 8.26
CA LEU A 481 -0.11 -11.09 7.08
C LEU A 481 -0.91 -12.40 7.22
N GLY A 482 -1.81 -12.67 6.27
CA GLY A 482 -2.53 -13.94 6.15
C GLY A 482 -3.71 -14.14 7.12
N SER A 483 -3.97 -13.19 8.02
CA SER A 483 -5.10 -13.25 8.96
C SER A 483 -6.47 -13.38 8.28
N GLU A 484 -6.61 -12.78 7.10
CA GLU A 484 -7.81 -12.75 6.27
C GLU A 484 -8.14 -14.10 5.62
N LEU A 485 -7.17 -15.01 5.59
CA LEU A 485 -7.33 -16.37 5.08
C LEU A 485 -7.64 -17.38 6.18
N SER A 486 -7.50 -16.98 7.46
CA SER A 486 -7.66 -17.87 8.60
C SER A 486 -9.13 -18.14 8.90
N HIS A 487 -9.48 -19.43 8.98
CA HIS A 487 -10.78 -19.91 9.45
C HIS A 487 -10.81 -20.28 10.95
N ASP A 488 -9.70 -20.06 11.66
CA ASP A 488 -9.68 -20.15 13.11
C ASP A 488 -10.51 -19.00 13.75
N SER A 489 -11.03 -19.24 14.96
CA SER A 489 -11.77 -18.23 15.74
C SER A 489 -11.11 -18.05 17.11
N PRO A 490 -10.45 -16.91 17.39
CA PRO A 490 -10.26 -15.76 16.48
C PRO A 490 -9.31 -16.08 15.30
N PRO A 491 -9.36 -15.31 14.19
CA PRO A 491 -8.43 -15.47 13.08
C PRO A 491 -6.97 -15.30 13.51
N ILE A 492 -6.10 -16.11 12.92
CA ILE A 492 -4.69 -16.17 13.26
C ILE A 492 -3.87 -15.64 12.09
N ALA A 493 -3.03 -14.64 12.34
CA ALA A 493 -2.07 -14.14 11.37
C ALA A 493 -0.90 -15.12 11.22
N ILE A 494 -0.36 -15.24 9.99
CA ILE A 494 0.91 -15.93 9.74
C ILE A 494 2.02 -15.20 10.50
N ARG A 495 2.18 -13.91 10.21
CA ARG A 495 3.06 -12.97 10.90
C ARG A 495 2.30 -11.70 11.24
N ASN A 496 2.65 -11.10 12.37
CA ASN A 496 2.09 -9.83 12.82
C ASN A 496 3.18 -8.77 12.76
N LEU A 497 3.17 -7.89 11.76
CA LEU A 497 4.24 -6.90 11.59
C LEU A 497 4.08 -5.71 12.55
N ILE A 498 2.89 -5.55 13.12
CA ILE A 498 2.60 -4.56 14.16
C ILE A 498 3.27 -4.98 15.47
N TYR A 499 3.23 -6.29 15.77
CA TYR A 499 3.89 -6.91 16.92
C TYR A 499 4.59 -8.20 16.48
N PRO A 500 5.84 -8.11 15.96
CA PRO A 500 6.56 -9.27 15.45
C PRO A 500 6.62 -10.44 16.41
N ARG A 501 6.76 -10.19 17.72
CA ARG A 501 6.81 -11.20 18.77
C ARG A 501 5.45 -11.74 19.21
N ASP A 502 4.35 -11.43 18.51
CA ASP A 502 3.00 -11.86 18.89
C ASP A 502 2.93 -13.39 19.09
N PRO A 503 2.79 -13.89 20.35
CA PRO A 503 2.78 -15.32 20.63
C PRO A 503 1.51 -16.00 20.11
N ALA A 504 0.49 -15.23 19.71
CA ALA A 504 -0.71 -15.73 19.07
C ALA A 504 -0.58 -15.84 17.55
N SER A 505 0.46 -15.25 16.94
CA SER A 505 0.75 -15.46 15.52
C SER A 505 1.19 -16.91 15.28
N TRP A 506 0.94 -17.40 14.07
CA TRP A 506 1.23 -18.79 13.73
C TRP A 506 2.72 -19.13 13.85
N GLU A 507 3.61 -18.20 13.49
CA GLU A 507 5.04 -18.46 13.54
C GLU A 507 5.59 -18.57 14.97
N ASN A 508 5.11 -17.72 15.89
CA ASN A 508 5.62 -17.66 17.26
C ASN A 508 4.93 -18.62 18.24
N ARG A 509 3.73 -19.12 17.93
CA ARG A 509 2.96 -19.93 18.89
C ARG A 509 3.59 -21.31 19.12
N PRO A 510 3.48 -21.90 20.33
CA PRO A 510 3.83 -23.29 20.58
C PRO A 510 3.03 -24.26 19.67
N GLY A 511 3.72 -25.10 18.90
CA GLY A 511 3.12 -25.97 17.86
C GLY A 511 3.04 -25.30 16.47
N GLY A 512 3.36 -24.01 16.37
CA GLY A 512 3.66 -23.34 15.10
C GLY A 512 5.02 -23.72 14.54
N LEU A 513 5.66 -22.80 13.82
CA LEU A 513 7.07 -22.97 13.41
C LEU A 513 8.04 -22.80 14.60
N ASN A 514 7.55 -22.38 15.78
CA ASN A 514 8.34 -22.04 16.96
C ASN A 514 9.46 -21.04 16.63
N HIS A 515 9.16 -20.10 15.75
CA HIS A 515 9.99 -18.95 15.44
C HIS A 515 9.97 -17.96 16.61
N ALA A 516 10.92 -17.03 16.59
CA ALA A 516 11.04 -15.95 17.55
C ALA A 516 11.22 -14.65 16.78
N ASN A 517 10.18 -14.26 16.03
CA ASN A 517 10.21 -13.09 15.18
C ASN A 517 10.65 -11.84 15.94
N LEU A 518 11.71 -11.20 15.45
CA LEU A 518 12.37 -10.10 16.12
C LEU A 518 11.82 -8.77 15.61
N ASP A 519 11.72 -7.81 16.51
CA ASP A 519 11.32 -6.42 16.23
C ASP A 519 12.46 -5.42 16.50
N HIS A 520 13.58 -5.87 17.06
CA HIS A 520 14.73 -5.04 17.41
C HIS A 520 16.06 -5.76 17.14
N PHE A 521 17.03 -5.01 16.58
CA PHE A 521 18.29 -5.55 16.08
C PHE A 521 19.27 -6.00 17.18
N ALA A 522 19.14 -5.49 18.40
CA ALA A 522 19.94 -5.98 19.53
C ALA A 522 19.64 -7.46 19.86
N ASP A 523 18.45 -7.96 19.52
CA ASP A 523 18.03 -9.32 19.82
C ASP A 523 18.47 -10.34 18.78
N ARG A 524 19.18 -9.91 17.74
CA ARG A 524 19.66 -10.75 16.63
C ARG A 524 20.48 -11.97 17.07
N THR A 525 21.04 -11.95 18.29
CA THR A 525 21.84 -13.04 18.87
C THR A 525 21.01 -14.08 19.64
N GLN A 526 19.71 -13.86 19.87
CA GLN A 526 18.85 -14.77 20.63
C GLN A 526 18.02 -15.68 19.71
N PRO A 527 17.92 -17.01 19.98
CA PRO A 527 18.87 -17.92 20.68
C PRO A 527 19.95 -18.54 19.73
N PRO A 528 21.11 -19.09 20.19
CA PRO A 528 22.29 -19.45 19.35
C PRO A 528 22.38 -20.96 18.95
N PRO A 529 23.40 -21.43 18.18
CA PRO A 529 23.87 -21.02 16.86
C PRO A 529 23.51 -22.05 15.75
N GLY A 530 23.25 -21.55 14.56
CA GLY A 530 22.89 -22.33 13.37
C GLY A 530 21.95 -21.50 12.50
N PHE A 531 22.51 -20.76 11.54
CA PHE A 531 21.72 -19.95 10.61
C PHE A 531 21.10 -20.90 9.57
N GLY A 532 19.90 -21.40 9.84
CA GLY A 532 19.09 -22.16 8.89
C GLY A 532 18.05 -21.27 8.22
N TRP A 533 17.47 -21.76 7.11
CA TRP A 533 16.41 -21.08 6.34
C TRP A 533 15.23 -20.58 7.20
N SER A 534 14.95 -21.23 8.33
CA SER A 534 13.90 -20.83 9.27
C SER A 534 14.13 -19.48 9.94
N ARG A 535 15.39 -19.03 10.10
CA ARG A 535 15.74 -17.77 10.79
C ARG A 535 15.64 -16.53 9.91
N ALA A 536 15.45 -16.70 8.61
CA ALA A 536 15.25 -15.58 7.69
C ALA A 536 14.03 -14.74 8.09
N TYR A 537 12.93 -15.40 8.44
CA TYR A 537 11.72 -14.76 8.92
C TYR A 537 11.95 -14.02 10.24
N ASP A 538 12.68 -14.64 11.17
CA ASP A 538 12.95 -14.07 12.50
C ASP A 538 13.62 -12.70 12.40
N HIS A 539 14.72 -12.61 11.66
CA HIS A 539 15.47 -11.36 11.47
C HIS A 539 14.77 -10.41 10.48
N GLY A 540 14.14 -10.94 9.43
CA GLY A 540 13.43 -10.14 8.42
C GLY A 540 12.27 -9.33 9.01
N ALA A 541 11.64 -9.84 10.06
CA ALA A 541 10.56 -9.14 10.76
C ALA A 541 10.97 -7.78 11.34
N ILE A 542 12.27 -7.54 11.60
CA ILE A 542 12.79 -6.22 12.03
C ILE A 542 12.56 -5.17 10.94
N LEU A 543 12.89 -5.49 9.68
CA LEU A 543 12.65 -4.61 8.54
C LEU A 543 11.15 -4.44 8.27
N ALA A 544 10.39 -5.53 8.34
CA ALA A 544 8.95 -5.47 8.15
C ALA A 544 8.25 -4.57 9.20
N HIS A 545 8.69 -4.62 10.45
CA HIS A 545 8.23 -3.74 11.53
C HIS A 545 8.64 -2.28 11.31
N CYS A 546 9.87 -2.04 10.83
CA CYS A 546 10.32 -0.72 10.39
C CYS A 546 9.38 -0.14 9.30
N ALA A 547 9.00 -0.94 8.30
CA ALA A 547 8.06 -0.51 7.28
C ALA A 547 6.68 -0.15 7.86
N PHE A 548 6.18 -0.96 8.81
CA PHE A 548 4.93 -0.67 9.54
C PHE A 548 4.99 0.69 10.23
N LEU A 549 6.00 0.91 11.07
CA LEU A 549 6.15 2.15 11.83
C LEU A 549 6.21 3.37 10.90
N MET A 550 6.94 3.27 9.79
CA MET A 550 7.10 4.36 8.84
C MET A 550 5.81 4.66 8.04
N ALA A 551 5.11 3.61 7.60
CA ALA A 551 3.94 3.75 6.74
C ALA A 551 2.66 4.08 7.52
N ALA A 552 2.39 3.34 8.59
CA ALA A 552 1.14 3.42 9.37
C ALA A 552 1.29 4.18 10.69
N GLY A 553 2.52 4.48 11.13
CA GLY A 553 2.77 5.01 12.46
C GLY A 553 2.58 3.95 13.54
N GLY A 554 2.98 4.26 14.78
CA GLY A 554 2.85 3.32 15.89
C GLY A 554 3.74 3.65 17.06
N VAL A 555 3.87 2.71 17.99
CA VAL A 555 4.80 2.79 19.11
C VAL A 555 5.68 1.55 19.16
N HIS A 556 6.99 1.75 19.20
CA HIS A 556 7.98 0.71 19.42
C HIS A 556 8.49 0.73 20.88
N ARG A 557 8.96 -0.41 21.39
CA ARG A 557 9.32 -0.67 22.79
C ARG A 557 10.68 -1.34 22.70
N ARG A 558 11.68 -0.57 23.11
CA ARG A 558 13.05 -1.03 23.08
C ARG A 558 13.35 -1.88 24.31
N GLU A 559 13.33 -3.20 24.19
CA GLU A 559 13.88 -4.09 25.22
C GLU A 559 15.42 -4.11 25.17
N GLY A 560 16.08 -4.30 26.32
CA GLY A 560 17.54 -4.50 26.39
C GLY A 560 18.41 -3.31 26.84
N VAL A 561 17.85 -2.13 27.13
CA VAL A 561 18.58 -1.04 27.80
C VAL A 561 18.37 -1.16 29.32
N PRO A 562 19.42 -1.34 30.13
CA PRO A 562 19.29 -1.39 31.58
C PRO A 562 18.65 -0.08 32.11
N GLY A 563 17.47 -0.17 32.74
CA GLY A 563 16.87 0.94 33.49
C GLY A 563 15.47 1.38 33.09
N ARG A 564 14.97 1.08 31.87
CA ARG A 564 13.55 1.12 31.40
C ARG A 564 13.52 1.02 29.89
N ALA A 565 12.60 0.23 29.32
CA ALA A 565 12.37 0.21 27.88
C ALA A 565 11.67 1.52 27.44
N PRO A 566 12.32 2.44 26.68
CA PRO A 566 11.63 3.61 26.17
C PRO A 566 10.58 3.19 25.13
N LEU A 567 9.42 3.85 25.20
CA LEU A 567 8.39 3.77 24.18
C LEU A 567 8.60 4.88 23.16
N ILE A 568 8.79 4.51 21.91
CA ILE A 568 9.19 5.40 20.82
C ILE A 568 7.98 5.58 19.90
N PRO A 569 7.31 6.75 19.93
CA PRO A 569 6.20 7.06 19.04
C PRO A 569 6.71 7.42 17.65
N VAL A 570 6.14 6.81 16.62
CA VAL A 570 6.41 7.11 15.21
C VAL A 570 5.15 7.61 14.55
N ARG A 571 5.27 8.73 13.83
CA ARG A 571 4.20 9.30 13.02
C ARG A 571 4.16 8.65 11.63
N ALA A 572 2.97 8.32 11.15
CA ALA A 572 2.77 7.87 9.78
C ALA A 572 3.18 8.94 8.75
N LEU A 573 3.83 8.52 7.65
CA LEU A 573 4.23 9.44 6.57
C LEU A 573 3.10 9.79 5.60
N GLY A 574 2.07 8.94 5.51
CA GLY A 574 0.95 9.10 4.57
C GLY A 574 1.32 8.71 3.14
N THR A 575 0.61 9.30 2.17
CA THR A 575 0.64 8.96 0.75
C THR A 575 0.89 10.18 -0.14
N ASP A 576 1.51 9.93 -1.27
CA ASP A 576 1.58 10.84 -2.41
C ASP A 576 0.61 10.41 -3.50
N LEU A 577 0.15 11.35 -4.32
CA LEU A 577 -0.63 11.03 -5.51
C LEU A 577 0.31 10.88 -6.71
N VAL A 578 0.55 9.65 -7.15
CA VAL A 578 1.36 9.35 -8.34
C VAL A 578 0.46 8.80 -9.44
N ASN A 579 0.41 9.49 -10.58
CA ASN A 579 -0.47 9.14 -11.72
C ASN A 579 -1.95 8.93 -11.33
N GLY A 580 -2.43 9.65 -10.32
CA GLY A 580 -3.80 9.54 -9.82
C GLY A 580 -4.05 8.40 -8.83
N ALA A 581 -3.04 7.61 -8.48
CA ALA A 581 -3.11 6.59 -7.43
C ALA A 581 -2.43 7.08 -6.14
N PRO A 582 -3.03 6.86 -4.96
CA PRO A 582 -2.36 7.13 -3.68
C PRO A 582 -1.29 6.06 -3.44
N ILE A 583 -0.05 6.49 -3.25
CA ILE A 583 1.10 5.63 -2.98
C ILE A 583 1.72 6.04 -1.65
N SER A 584 1.93 5.09 -0.75
CA SER A 584 2.60 5.34 0.53
C SER A 584 3.97 5.99 0.31
N ARG A 585 4.24 7.09 1.02
CA ARG A 585 5.56 7.74 1.00
C ARG A 585 6.65 6.80 1.49
N ALA A 586 6.33 5.95 2.48
CA ALA A 586 7.22 4.89 2.92
C ALA A 586 7.55 3.93 1.77
N ALA A 587 6.56 3.51 0.97
CA ALA A 587 6.82 2.63 -0.18
C ALA A 587 7.75 3.28 -1.21
N ARG A 588 7.61 4.58 -1.47
CA ARG A 588 8.53 5.33 -2.34
C ARG A 588 9.95 5.37 -1.77
N ILE A 589 10.10 5.70 -0.49
CA ILE A 589 11.40 5.76 0.20
C ILE A 589 12.07 4.38 0.17
N TRP A 590 11.32 3.32 0.50
CA TRP A 590 11.82 1.94 0.49
C TRP A 590 12.23 1.48 -0.91
N TYR A 591 11.45 1.81 -1.94
CA TYR A 591 11.77 1.44 -3.31
C TYR A 591 13.01 2.16 -3.84
N GLU A 592 13.06 3.47 -3.70
CA GLU A 592 14.22 4.28 -4.13
C GLU A 592 15.45 3.95 -3.27
N GLY A 593 15.25 3.61 -2.00
CA GLY A 593 16.29 3.11 -1.11
C GLY A 593 16.84 1.77 -1.57
N LEU A 594 15.98 0.83 -1.96
CA LEU A 594 16.38 -0.45 -2.56
C LEU A 594 17.15 -0.25 -3.86
N ALA A 595 16.68 0.63 -4.74
CA ALA A 595 17.34 0.94 -6.01
C ALA A 595 18.70 1.61 -5.82
N SER A 596 18.80 2.55 -4.87
CA SER A 596 20.06 3.23 -4.52
C SER A 596 21.06 2.26 -3.87
N PHE A 597 20.58 1.42 -2.95
CA PHE A 597 21.39 0.42 -2.27
C PHE A 597 21.92 -0.62 -3.27
N SER A 598 21.06 -1.14 -4.16
CA SER A 598 21.46 -2.13 -5.15
C SER A 598 22.40 -1.56 -6.23
N ALA A 599 22.27 -0.28 -6.57
CA ALA A 599 23.21 0.40 -7.46
C ALA A 599 24.60 0.59 -6.83
N THR A 600 24.65 0.83 -5.51
CA THR A 600 25.90 1.06 -4.76
C THR A 600 26.67 -0.23 -4.52
N LEU A 601 25.98 -1.36 -4.35
CA LEU A 601 26.58 -2.67 -4.08
C LEU A 601 27.37 -3.28 -5.26
N GLY A 602 27.23 -2.79 -6.49
CA GLY A 602 27.95 -3.32 -7.65
C GLY A 602 27.67 -4.81 -7.95
N GLN A 603 28.63 -5.52 -8.58
CA GLN A 603 28.62 -6.99 -8.66
C GLN A 603 28.88 -7.53 -7.25
N VAL A 604 27.85 -8.07 -6.60
CA VAL A 604 27.96 -8.58 -5.24
C VAL A 604 28.86 -9.81 -5.25
N THR A 605 30.05 -9.69 -4.66
CA THR A 605 30.77 -10.85 -4.11
C THR A 605 30.04 -11.30 -2.86
N THR A 606 30.02 -12.61 -2.60
CA THR A 606 29.41 -13.29 -1.44
C THR A 606 29.84 -12.78 -0.05
N SER A 607 30.72 -11.77 0.02
CA SER A 607 31.26 -11.13 1.21
C SER A 607 30.35 -10.06 1.86
N LEU A 608 29.23 -9.67 1.25
CA LEU A 608 28.26 -8.67 1.77
C LEU A 608 27.04 -9.29 2.47
N ILE A 609 27.06 -10.60 2.72
CA ILE A 609 25.92 -11.36 3.28
C ILE A 609 26.05 -11.47 4.81
N ASP A 610 26.32 -10.35 5.48
CA ASP A 610 26.32 -10.25 6.94
C ASP A 610 25.26 -9.26 7.43
N GLU A 611 25.22 -9.01 8.74
CA GLU A 611 24.22 -8.14 9.37
C GLU A 611 24.23 -6.69 8.85
N ASN A 612 25.30 -6.24 8.19
CA ASN A 612 25.41 -4.89 7.67
C ASN A 612 24.50 -4.62 6.46
N ILE A 613 23.94 -5.66 5.82
CA ILE A 613 22.98 -5.48 4.73
C ILE A 613 21.76 -4.65 5.15
N PHE A 614 21.32 -4.77 6.41
CA PHE A 614 20.22 -3.95 6.95
C PHE A 614 20.63 -2.49 7.12
N ARG A 615 21.86 -2.22 7.59
CA ARG A 615 22.39 -0.86 7.74
C ARG A 615 22.59 -0.17 6.39
N GLY A 616 23.17 -0.88 5.41
CA GLY A 616 23.33 -0.33 4.07
C GLY A 616 21.99 -0.04 3.38
N PHE A 617 20.97 -0.88 3.61
CA PHE A 617 19.61 -0.57 3.15
C PHE A 617 19.01 0.65 3.85
N ARG A 618 19.23 0.79 5.17
CA ARG A 618 18.87 1.99 5.95
C ARG A 618 19.49 3.26 5.36
N ASP A 619 20.77 3.25 4.98
CA ASP A 619 21.44 4.38 4.33
C ASP A 619 20.85 4.72 2.96
N GLY A 620 20.45 3.68 2.21
CA GLY A 620 19.70 3.84 0.96
C GLY A 620 18.37 4.54 1.18
N CYS A 621 17.61 4.14 2.21
CA CYS A 621 16.34 4.77 2.58
C CYS A 621 16.52 6.21 3.05
N GLU A 622 17.55 6.52 3.85
CA GLU A 622 17.87 7.91 4.25
C GLU A 622 18.15 8.78 3.02
N SER A 623 19.01 8.29 2.12
CA SER A 623 19.35 8.97 0.86
C SER A 623 18.11 9.21 0.00
N ALA A 624 17.23 8.21 -0.10
CA ALA A 624 15.97 8.32 -0.83
C ALA A 624 15.02 9.35 -0.22
N ALA A 625 14.90 9.40 1.11
CA ALA A 625 14.08 10.39 1.80
C ALA A 625 14.60 11.81 1.56
N ILE A 626 15.91 12.03 1.65
CA ILE A 626 16.55 13.31 1.34
C ILE A 626 16.33 13.70 -0.12
N ALA A 627 16.53 12.77 -1.05
CA ALA A 627 16.39 13.03 -2.49
C ALA A 627 14.95 13.37 -2.88
N ALA A 628 13.97 12.69 -2.28
CA ALA A 628 12.56 12.87 -2.62
C ALA A 628 11.90 14.05 -1.90
N TYR A 629 12.28 14.34 -0.65
CA TYR A 629 11.56 15.29 0.22
C TYR A 629 12.45 16.37 0.86
N GLY A 630 13.77 16.26 0.74
CA GLY A 630 14.73 17.22 1.25
C GLY A 630 15.30 16.86 2.63
N ALA A 631 16.54 17.32 2.88
CA ALA A 631 17.18 17.13 4.17
C ALA A 631 16.43 17.87 5.28
N GLY A 632 16.21 17.18 6.39
CA GLY A 632 15.49 17.70 7.56
C GLY A 632 13.97 17.66 7.44
N SER A 633 13.39 17.15 6.34
CA SER A 633 11.94 16.98 6.21
C SER A 633 11.35 15.98 7.22
N LEU A 634 10.02 15.94 7.31
CA LEU A 634 9.30 14.93 8.09
C LEU A 634 9.71 13.51 7.66
N GLU A 635 9.72 13.26 6.36
CA GLU A 635 10.10 11.96 5.78
C GLU A 635 11.52 11.56 6.14
N HIS A 636 12.46 12.50 6.05
CA HIS A 636 13.86 12.27 6.44
C HIS A 636 14.00 11.96 7.94
N ARG A 637 13.43 12.80 8.82
CA ARG A 637 13.54 12.62 10.27
C ARG A 637 12.81 11.37 10.77
N THR A 638 11.63 11.08 10.24
CA THR A 638 10.92 9.82 10.53
C THR A 638 11.69 8.61 10.04
N THR A 639 12.35 8.67 8.87
CA THR A 639 13.20 7.58 8.38
C THR A 639 14.30 7.26 9.40
N LEU A 640 15.03 8.27 9.86
CA LEU A 640 16.06 8.11 10.89
C LEU A 640 15.48 7.55 12.20
N LEU A 641 14.38 8.12 12.70
CA LEU A 641 13.74 7.69 13.95
C LEU A 641 13.32 6.22 13.91
N VAL A 642 12.76 5.74 12.81
CA VAL A 642 12.27 4.36 12.74
C VAL A 642 13.42 3.36 12.77
N PHE A 643 14.50 3.63 12.01
CA PHE A 643 15.68 2.77 12.06
C PHE A 643 16.37 2.83 13.42
N HIS A 644 16.41 4.00 14.07
CA HIS A 644 16.84 4.14 15.46
C HIS A 644 15.99 3.30 16.41
N ALA A 645 14.66 3.36 16.25
CA ALA A 645 13.72 2.65 17.12
C ALA A 645 13.98 1.14 17.13
N VAL A 646 14.26 0.55 15.97
CA VAL A 646 14.55 -0.89 15.84
C VAL A 646 16.03 -1.24 16.04
N GLY A 647 16.87 -0.30 16.45
CA GLY A 647 18.28 -0.53 16.80
C GLY A 647 19.23 -0.68 15.60
N LEU A 648 18.88 -0.13 14.45
CA LEU A 648 19.66 -0.13 13.21
C LEU A 648 20.47 1.17 13.01
N ASP A 649 20.90 1.80 14.10
CA ASP A 649 21.81 2.94 14.06
C ASP A 649 23.16 2.58 13.43
N GLU A 650 23.82 3.59 12.84
CA GLU A 650 25.20 3.47 12.39
C GLU A 650 26.13 3.41 13.63
N PRO A 651 27.00 2.39 13.75
CA PRO A 651 27.89 2.27 14.88
C PRO A 651 28.79 3.51 15.06
N GLY A 652 28.70 4.17 16.20
CA GLY A 652 29.54 5.33 16.54
C GLY A 652 29.04 6.67 16.01
N VAL A 653 27.92 6.71 15.28
CA VAL A 653 27.25 7.95 14.88
C VAL A 653 26.06 8.20 15.80
N PRO A 654 26.04 9.33 16.53
CA PRO A 654 24.92 9.64 17.41
C PRO A 654 23.68 10.04 16.60
N TYR A 655 22.52 9.50 16.97
CA TYR A 655 21.22 9.93 16.45
C TYR A 655 20.87 11.37 16.88
N GLY A 656 21.16 11.71 18.13
CA GLY A 656 20.88 13.00 18.75
C GLY A 656 19.79 12.93 19.83
N ALA A 657 19.39 14.10 20.35
CA ALA A 657 18.30 14.21 21.31
C ALA A 657 16.96 14.30 20.57
N ASP A 658 15.94 13.56 21.03
CA ASP A 658 14.61 13.53 20.40
C ASP A 658 13.55 13.61 21.49
N VAL A 659 13.03 14.83 21.70
CA VAL A 659 12.06 15.10 22.76
C VAL A 659 10.65 14.92 22.25
N THR A 660 9.89 14.05 22.91
CA THR A 660 8.63 13.57 22.33
C THR A 660 7.57 13.25 23.38
N PHE A 661 6.38 12.95 22.88
CA PHE A 661 5.21 12.50 23.62
C PHE A 661 4.62 11.26 22.96
N LEU A 662 4.06 10.37 23.77
CA LEU A 662 3.11 9.38 23.27
C LEU A 662 1.81 10.07 22.94
N ARG A 663 1.67 10.40 21.67
CA ARG A 663 0.48 11.03 21.11
C ARG A 663 -0.76 10.20 21.35
N TRP A 664 -1.87 10.89 21.42
CA TRP A 664 -3.15 10.29 21.16
C TRP A 664 -3.37 10.12 19.64
N GLY A 665 -3.85 8.95 19.19
CA GLY A 665 -4.07 8.68 17.77
C GLY A 665 -4.37 7.20 17.47
N ILE A 666 -5.03 6.91 16.35
CA ILE A 666 -5.30 5.52 15.93
C ILE A 666 -4.00 4.75 15.63
N GLU A 667 -2.92 5.45 15.27
CA GLU A 667 -1.63 4.87 14.87
C GLU A 667 -1.06 3.95 15.97
N TRP A 668 -1.13 4.35 17.24
CA TRP A 668 -0.70 3.50 18.35
C TRP A 668 -1.77 2.52 18.85
N GLN A 669 -3.03 2.62 18.38
CA GLN A 669 -4.04 1.59 18.69
C GLN A 669 -3.63 0.24 18.09
N LEU A 670 -3.04 0.27 16.89
CA LEU A 670 -2.46 -0.91 16.27
C LEU A 670 -1.37 -1.51 17.18
N SER A 671 -0.51 -0.66 17.75
CA SER A 671 0.52 -1.06 18.72
C SER A 671 0.00 -1.33 20.15
N ARG A 672 -1.31 -1.48 20.42
CA ARG A 672 -1.79 -1.76 21.79
C ARG A 672 -1.40 -3.12 22.36
N PRO A 673 -1.48 -4.23 21.59
CA PRO A 673 -1.02 -5.53 22.07
C PRO A 673 0.45 -5.48 22.52
N TYR A 674 1.22 -4.58 21.91
CA TYR A 674 2.63 -4.34 22.12
C TYR A 674 2.95 -3.55 23.42
N LEU A 675 1.96 -2.86 24.01
CA LEU A 675 2.11 -2.02 25.21
C LEU A 675 1.74 -2.72 26.54
N GLY A 676 1.50 -4.04 26.53
CA GLY A 676 1.51 -4.88 27.73
C GLY A 676 0.51 -4.52 28.83
N GLY A 677 -0.77 -4.29 28.53
CA GLY A 677 -1.82 -4.15 29.57
C GLY A 677 -1.76 -2.89 30.46
N ILE A 678 -0.62 -2.17 30.50
CA ILE A 678 -0.35 -0.95 31.28
C ILE A 678 -1.41 0.16 31.06
N ARG A 679 -2.27 0.04 30.03
CA ARG A 679 -3.15 1.13 29.56
C ARG A 679 -4.59 0.74 29.29
N SER A 680 -5.07 -0.37 29.85
CA SER A 680 -6.51 -0.75 29.77
C SER A 680 -7.46 0.33 30.32
N THR A 681 -6.95 1.30 31.09
CA THR A 681 -7.70 2.41 31.71
C THR A 681 -7.55 3.77 30.99
N CYS A 682 -6.57 3.95 30.09
CA CYS A 682 -6.44 5.21 29.37
C CYS A 682 -7.56 5.32 28.33
N PRO A 683 -8.43 6.33 28.41
CA PRO A 683 -9.46 6.52 27.43
C PRO A 683 -8.83 6.71 26.04
N ASN A 684 -9.47 6.12 25.02
CA ASN A 684 -9.00 6.18 23.64
C ASN A 684 -8.93 7.58 23.05
N TRP A 685 -9.36 8.63 23.76
CA TRP A 685 -9.41 10.03 23.36
C TRP A 685 -8.41 10.94 24.07
N SER A 686 -7.53 10.34 24.86
CA SER A 686 -6.52 11.05 25.62
C SER A 686 -5.14 10.43 25.41
N SER A 687 -4.12 11.27 25.48
CA SER A 687 -2.73 10.83 25.56
C SER A 687 -2.42 10.43 27.00
N ILE A 688 -1.65 9.36 27.18
CA ILE A 688 -1.11 9.01 28.50
C ILE A 688 -0.03 9.97 29.01
N ASP A 689 0.52 10.79 28.12
CA ASP A 689 1.59 11.73 28.40
C ASP A 689 1.06 13.15 28.61
N LEU A 690 -0.25 13.39 28.47
CA LEU A 690 -0.91 14.67 28.78
C LEU A 690 -2.24 14.43 29.51
N PHE A 691 -2.27 14.70 30.81
CA PHE A 691 -3.41 14.34 31.68
C PHE A 691 -3.61 15.30 32.85
N ILE A 692 -4.74 15.17 33.55
CA ILE A 692 -5.05 15.94 34.77
C ILE A 692 -4.95 15.01 35.98
N ASN A 693 -4.42 15.52 37.09
CA ASN A 693 -4.47 14.83 38.37
C ASN A 693 -4.65 15.83 39.52
N ASN A 694 -5.86 15.88 40.05
CA ASN A 694 -6.25 16.80 41.13
C ASN A 694 -6.17 16.16 42.55
N GLY A 695 -5.36 15.12 42.74
CA GLY A 695 -5.13 14.50 44.07
C GLY A 695 -5.76 13.12 44.29
N GLY A 696 -5.83 12.28 43.26
CA GLY A 696 -6.38 10.91 43.31
C GLY A 696 -5.90 10.05 42.13
N ALA A 697 -6.62 8.96 41.80
CA ALA A 697 -6.38 8.23 40.54
C ALA A 697 -6.46 9.19 39.35
N SER A 698 -5.58 9.04 38.37
CA SER A 698 -5.46 9.95 37.22
C SER A 698 -6.84 10.24 36.61
N GLY A 699 -7.25 11.50 36.72
CA GLY A 699 -8.58 11.95 36.38
C GLY A 699 -8.55 12.64 35.03
N TRP A 700 -9.20 12.05 34.02
CA TRP A 700 -9.35 12.66 32.70
C TRP A 700 -10.46 13.73 32.65
N ASN A 701 -10.77 14.31 33.82
CA ASN A 701 -11.86 15.25 34.02
C ASN A 701 -11.32 16.57 34.57
N ALA A 702 -11.73 17.68 33.96
CA ALA A 702 -11.47 19.01 34.50
C ALA A 702 -12.51 19.32 35.59
N VAL A 703 -12.05 19.91 36.69
CA VAL A 703 -12.93 20.46 37.72
C VAL A 703 -13.09 21.94 37.44
N ILE A 704 -14.34 22.37 37.31
CA ILE A 704 -14.74 23.78 37.28
C ILE A 704 -15.92 23.95 38.24
N ASP A 705 -16.15 25.17 38.68
CA ASP A 705 -17.24 25.52 39.60
C ASP A 705 -17.27 24.64 40.87
N ALA A 706 -16.09 24.35 41.44
CA ALA A 706 -16.02 23.65 42.71
C ALA A 706 -16.87 24.40 43.73
N LEU A 707 -17.80 23.73 44.41
CA LEU A 707 -18.65 24.39 45.38
C LEU A 707 -17.86 24.59 46.67
N GLY A 708 -17.73 25.84 47.10
CA GLY A 708 -17.24 26.16 48.43
C GLY A 708 -18.23 25.67 49.50
N PRO A 709 -17.86 25.73 50.79
CA PRO A 709 -18.71 25.31 51.91
C PRO A 709 -20.10 25.97 51.94
N ASN A 710 -20.26 27.08 51.22
CA ASN A 710 -21.47 27.91 51.19
C ASN A 710 -22.35 27.60 49.97
N GLY A 711 -22.01 26.60 49.15
CA GLY A 711 -22.70 26.29 47.89
C GLY A 711 -22.44 27.29 46.76
N VAL A 712 -21.47 28.18 46.91
CA VAL A 712 -21.04 29.14 45.87
C VAL A 712 -19.86 28.54 45.12
N ALA A 713 -19.89 28.62 43.78
CA ALA A 713 -18.75 28.24 42.94
C ALA A 713 -17.50 29.05 43.34
N ILE A 714 -16.46 28.34 43.79
CA ILE A 714 -15.13 28.88 44.02
C ILE A 714 -14.24 28.52 42.84
N GLY A 715 -13.26 29.38 42.56
CA GLY A 715 -12.22 29.08 41.57
C GLY A 715 -11.46 27.81 41.98
N PHE A 716 -11.33 26.87 41.05
CA PHE A 716 -10.55 25.66 41.23
C PHE A 716 -9.37 25.68 40.25
N GLU A 717 -8.17 25.45 40.76
CA GLU A 717 -6.97 25.31 39.92
C GLU A 717 -6.70 23.82 39.69
N ASN A 718 -6.96 23.35 38.46
CA ASN A 718 -6.62 22.01 38.04
C ASN A 718 -5.10 21.85 38.00
N ARG A 719 -4.60 20.61 38.12
CA ARG A 719 -3.19 20.31 37.85
C ARG A 719 -3.06 19.47 36.59
N VAL A 720 -2.42 20.07 35.58
CA VAL A 720 -2.13 19.43 34.29
C VAL A 720 -0.71 18.88 34.35
N TYR A 721 -0.54 17.60 34.03
CA TYR A 721 0.76 16.93 33.98
C TYR A 721 1.10 16.58 32.55
N CYS A 722 2.40 16.67 32.24
CA CYS A 722 2.92 16.21 30.97
C CYS A 722 4.19 15.38 31.14
N ARG A 723 4.17 14.17 30.58
CA ARG A 723 5.34 13.29 30.53
C ARG A 723 6.11 13.56 29.25
N VAL A 724 7.24 14.26 29.37
CA VAL A 724 8.18 14.45 28.25
C VAL A 724 9.15 13.28 28.23
N ARG A 725 9.43 12.74 27.05
CA ARG A 725 10.39 11.66 26.83
C ARG A 725 11.55 12.17 26.00
N ASN A 726 12.76 11.69 26.27
CA ASN A 726 13.87 11.79 25.33
C ASN A 726 14.13 10.38 24.78
N VAL A 727 13.66 10.12 23.55
CA VAL A 727 13.81 8.81 22.90
C VAL A 727 15.11 8.67 22.12
N GLY A 728 15.86 9.77 21.98
CA GLY A 728 17.15 9.77 21.31
C GLY A 728 18.28 9.18 22.14
N ASP A 729 19.49 9.21 21.60
CA ASP A 729 20.70 8.66 22.21
C ASP A 729 21.58 9.72 22.90
N GLN A 730 21.25 11.01 22.75
CA GLN A 730 21.91 12.13 23.43
C GLN A 730 20.98 12.84 24.43
N PRO A 731 21.51 13.49 25.48
CA PRO A 731 20.70 14.29 26.39
C PRO A 731 20.13 15.54 25.70
N ALA A 732 18.89 15.91 26.05
CA ALA A 732 18.26 17.16 25.62
C ALA A 732 18.44 18.24 26.70
N THR A 733 18.81 19.46 26.33
CA THR A 733 18.93 20.59 27.27
C THR A 733 17.85 21.64 27.05
N ASN A 734 17.55 22.44 28.08
CA ASN A 734 16.62 23.56 28.00
C ASN A 734 15.25 23.20 27.40
N VAL A 735 14.72 22.04 27.80
CA VAL A 735 13.46 21.53 27.28
C VAL A 735 12.31 22.36 27.87
N THR A 736 11.47 22.94 27.01
CA THR A 736 10.32 23.74 27.40
C THR A 736 9.03 23.10 26.93
N VAL A 737 7.99 23.10 27.77
CA VAL A 737 6.65 22.65 27.38
C VAL A 737 5.64 23.77 27.57
N ASP A 738 5.00 24.15 26.47
CA ASP A 738 3.87 25.09 26.45
C ASP A 738 2.55 24.33 26.44
N PHE A 739 1.60 24.81 27.24
CA PHE A 739 0.30 24.20 27.41
C PHE A 739 -0.79 25.11 26.85
N PHE A 740 -1.71 24.50 26.11
CA PHE A 740 -2.85 25.16 25.48
C PHE A 740 -4.13 24.44 25.86
N TRP A 741 -5.23 25.18 25.91
CA TRP A 741 -6.56 24.62 26.11
C TRP A 741 -7.60 25.31 25.22
N ALA A 742 -8.67 24.60 24.90
CA ALA A 742 -9.83 25.12 24.19
C ALA A 742 -11.11 24.57 24.83
N LYS A 743 -12.16 25.39 24.83
CA LYS A 743 -13.49 25.03 25.34
C LYS A 743 -14.39 24.63 24.18
N VAL A 744 -15.12 23.53 24.32
CA VAL A 744 -16.11 23.08 23.33
C VAL A 744 -17.47 22.96 23.99
N GLY A 745 -18.48 23.58 23.37
CA GLY A 745 -19.85 23.64 23.89
C GLY A 745 -20.66 24.78 23.27
N SER A 746 -21.58 25.38 24.04
CA SER A 746 -22.43 26.48 23.56
C SER A 746 -21.67 27.80 23.35
N ALA A 747 -20.50 27.98 23.98
CA ALA A 747 -19.61 29.12 23.82
C ALA A 747 -18.16 28.65 23.57
N PRO A 748 -17.83 28.11 22.39
CA PRO A 748 -16.51 27.53 22.13
C PRO A 748 -15.42 28.62 22.08
N THR A 749 -14.21 28.25 22.48
CA THR A 749 -13.01 29.12 22.37
C THR A 749 -12.01 28.52 21.39
N GLY A 750 -11.19 29.37 20.76
CA GLY A 750 -9.95 28.89 20.13
C GLY A 750 -8.92 28.48 21.18
N TRP A 751 -7.77 27.96 20.74
CA TRP A 751 -6.67 27.64 21.66
C TRP A 751 -6.20 28.87 22.43
N GLN A 752 -6.16 28.73 23.75
CA GLN A 752 -5.64 29.70 24.70
C GLN A 752 -4.47 29.07 25.44
N LEU A 753 -3.49 29.87 25.83
CA LEU A 753 -2.45 29.41 26.74
C LEU A 753 -3.08 29.04 28.09
N VAL A 754 -2.59 27.97 28.70
CA VAL A 754 -2.96 27.60 30.06
C VAL A 754 -2.38 28.64 31.02
N THR A 755 -3.25 29.15 31.89
CA THR A 755 -2.90 30.11 32.94
C THR A 755 -3.26 29.55 34.31
N ASN A 756 -2.51 29.94 35.34
CA ASN A 756 -2.92 29.71 36.72
C ASN A 756 -4.02 30.71 37.15
N GLN A 757 -4.48 30.62 38.40
CA GLN A 757 -5.53 31.48 38.94
C GLN A 757 -5.15 32.97 38.97
N ALA A 758 -3.84 33.28 39.01
CA ALA A 758 -3.33 34.65 38.93
C ALA A 758 -3.25 35.20 37.48
N GLY A 759 -3.61 34.40 36.48
CA GLY A 759 -3.53 34.77 35.06
C GLY A 759 -2.12 34.65 34.47
N ALA A 760 -1.16 34.08 35.18
CA ALA A 760 0.19 33.87 34.66
C ALA A 760 0.23 32.65 33.74
N VAL A 761 0.79 32.81 32.54
CA VAL A 761 1.02 31.71 31.59
C VAL A 761 1.89 30.64 32.23
N GLN A 762 1.46 29.40 32.11
CA GLN A 762 2.15 28.26 32.70
C GLN A 762 3.00 27.54 31.66
N ARG A 763 4.24 27.21 32.07
CA ARG A 763 5.23 26.51 31.25
C ARG A 763 6.00 25.54 32.14
N LEU A 764 6.28 24.35 31.61
CA LEU A 764 7.21 23.43 32.25
C LEU A 764 8.61 23.69 31.69
N LEU A 765 9.59 23.81 32.59
CA LEU A 765 11.00 23.98 32.25
C LEU A 765 11.80 22.79 32.80
N ILE A 766 12.51 22.09 31.92
CA ILE A 766 13.35 20.95 32.26
C ILE A 766 14.76 21.30 31.80
N ALA A 767 15.65 21.57 32.76
CA ALA A 767 17.01 22.02 32.46
C ALA A 767 17.77 21.01 31.59
N GLN A 768 17.60 19.71 31.89
CA GLN A 768 18.18 18.62 31.13
C GLN A 768 17.31 17.37 31.26
N LEU A 769 17.10 16.67 30.15
CA LEU A 769 16.45 15.37 30.09
C LEU A 769 17.44 14.35 29.52
N ALA A 770 17.88 13.41 30.36
CA ALA A 770 18.89 12.41 29.98
C ALA A 770 18.43 11.50 28.82
N THR A 771 19.38 10.86 28.15
CA THR A 771 19.14 9.84 27.12
C THR A 771 18.19 8.75 27.62
N GLY A 772 17.14 8.44 26.86
CA GLY A 772 16.15 7.42 27.21
C GLY A 772 15.26 7.77 28.43
N ALA A 773 15.41 8.96 29.01
CA ALA A 773 14.68 9.35 30.20
C ALA A 773 13.29 9.91 29.90
N MET A 774 12.43 9.87 30.91
CA MET A 774 11.15 10.55 30.94
C MET A 774 11.08 11.42 32.19
N THR A 775 10.29 12.49 32.17
CA THR A 775 10.16 13.41 33.33
C THR A 775 9.64 12.71 34.59
N PHE A 776 8.85 11.64 34.42
CA PHE A 776 8.40 10.72 35.46
C PHE A 776 7.84 9.44 34.83
N ASP A 777 7.73 8.40 35.63
CA ASP A 777 7.46 7.05 35.14
C ASP A 777 5.99 6.79 34.83
N GLU A 778 5.75 5.73 34.05
CA GLU A 778 4.38 5.27 33.76
C GLU A 778 3.66 4.83 35.04
N ALA A 779 4.37 4.15 35.94
CA ALA A 779 3.84 3.73 37.24
C ALA A 779 3.49 4.90 38.19
N GLN A 780 3.99 6.10 37.92
CA GLN A 780 3.74 7.30 38.73
C GLN A 780 2.53 8.11 38.21
N GLN A 781 1.78 7.61 37.23
CA GLN A 781 0.70 8.37 36.60
C GLN A 781 -0.43 8.77 37.58
N ASP A 782 -0.75 7.92 38.55
CA ASP A 782 -1.76 8.23 39.59
C ASP A 782 -1.19 9.05 40.75
N THR A 783 0.14 9.13 40.87
CA THR A 783 0.85 9.90 41.90
C THR A 783 2.04 10.66 41.29
N PRO A 784 1.80 11.55 40.30
CA PRO A 784 2.88 12.16 39.54
C PRO A 784 3.67 13.15 40.40
N PRO A 785 4.98 13.33 40.15
CA PRO A 785 5.78 14.27 40.90
C PRO A 785 5.26 15.71 40.74
N PRO A 786 5.11 16.49 41.83
CA PRO A 786 4.52 17.83 41.77
C PRO A 786 5.21 18.79 40.80
N GLN A 787 6.52 18.63 40.59
CA GLN A 787 7.34 19.44 39.68
C GLN A 787 7.08 19.15 38.20
N ALA A 788 6.39 18.06 37.86
CA ALA A 788 6.03 17.69 36.49
C ALA A 788 4.65 18.23 36.08
N GLY A 789 3.99 18.98 36.96
CA GLY A 789 2.65 19.51 36.74
C GLY A 789 2.58 21.03 36.85
N VAL A 790 1.66 21.62 36.07
CA VAL A 790 1.36 23.05 36.06
C VAL A 790 -0.07 23.31 36.53
N GLY A 791 -0.33 24.50 37.05
CA GLY A 791 -1.69 24.94 37.38
C GLY A 791 -2.50 25.20 36.12
N TRP A 792 -3.80 24.91 36.13
CA TRP A 792 -4.72 25.28 35.07
C TRP A 792 -6.02 25.78 35.68
N TYR A 793 -6.17 27.09 35.64
CA TYR A 793 -7.38 27.75 36.06
C TYR A 793 -8.33 27.92 34.87
N ILE A 794 -9.56 27.47 35.06
CA ILE A 794 -10.65 27.68 34.13
C ILE A 794 -11.63 28.64 34.82
N PRO A 795 -11.96 29.80 34.20
CA PRO A 795 -12.96 30.69 34.75
C PRO A 795 -14.32 30.00 34.92
N PRO A 796 -15.13 30.40 35.92
CA PRO A 796 -16.49 29.91 36.08
C PRO A 796 -17.32 30.03 34.80
N LEU A 797 -18.21 29.07 34.56
CA LEU A 797 -19.08 29.12 33.39
C LEU A 797 -20.05 30.29 33.47
N ALA A 798 -20.32 30.94 32.34
CA ALA A 798 -21.36 31.97 32.29
C ALA A 798 -22.76 31.35 32.52
N PRO A 799 -23.73 32.09 33.08
CA PRO A 799 -25.09 31.58 33.22
C PRO A 799 -25.67 31.09 31.88
N GLY A 800 -26.18 29.85 31.87
CA GLY A 800 -26.71 29.19 30.66
C GLY A 800 -25.65 28.64 29.71
N GLU A 801 -24.37 28.76 30.04
CA GLU A 801 -23.30 28.14 29.28
C GLU A 801 -23.26 26.63 29.53
N THR A 802 -23.09 25.84 28.47
CA THR A 802 -22.93 24.39 28.54
C THR A 802 -21.63 24.00 27.87
N VAL A 803 -20.77 23.28 28.59
CA VAL A 803 -19.51 22.74 28.07
C VAL A 803 -19.66 21.23 27.88
N ASP A 804 -19.28 20.74 26.71
CA ASP A 804 -19.24 19.30 26.43
C ASP A 804 -17.93 18.71 26.94
N HIS A 805 -16.81 19.32 26.55
CA HIS A 805 -15.46 18.93 26.96
C HIS A 805 -14.46 20.09 26.75
N PHE A 806 -13.26 19.90 27.25
CA PHE A 806 -12.10 20.75 26.98
C PHE A 806 -11.09 19.99 26.14
N CYS A 807 -10.48 20.64 25.16
CA CYS A 807 -9.28 20.13 24.50
C CYS A 807 -8.06 20.68 25.24
N LEU A 808 -7.09 19.83 25.58
CA LEU A 808 -5.76 20.20 26.06
C LEU A 808 -4.72 19.84 25.00
N LYS A 809 -3.72 20.70 24.83
CA LYS A 809 -2.58 20.46 23.96
C LYS A 809 -1.29 20.85 24.67
N ALA A 810 -0.23 20.10 24.45
CA ALA A 810 1.11 20.46 24.88
C ALA A 810 2.09 20.41 23.69
N VAL A 811 2.99 21.38 23.64
CA VAL A 811 4.06 21.48 22.64
C VAL A 811 5.40 21.53 23.36
N VAL A 812 6.29 20.58 23.04
CA VAL A 812 7.67 20.54 23.57
C VAL A 812 8.63 21.20 22.59
N ALA A 813 9.65 21.88 23.10
CA ALA A 813 10.76 22.35 22.30
C ALA A 813 12.07 22.13 23.05
N SER A 814 13.13 21.85 22.30
CA SER A 814 14.51 21.81 22.76
C SER A 814 15.41 22.30 21.61
N PRO A 815 16.46 23.10 21.89
CA PRO A 815 17.42 23.51 20.86
C PRO A 815 18.20 22.33 20.27
N ASP A 816 18.33 21.23 21.02
CA ASP A 816 19.11 20.05 20.62
C ASP A 816 18.25 18.99 19.91
N ASP A 817 16.95 19.24 19.75
CA ASP A 817 16.01 18.28 19.20
C ASP A 817 16.22 18.03 17.71
N VAL A 818 16.54 16.79 17.36
CA VAL A 818 16.78 16.38 15.98
C VAL A 818 15.48 16.11 15.22
N ASN A 819 14.35 15.97 15.90
CA ASN A 819 13.08 15.58 15.29
C ASN A 819 11.88 16.39 15.84
N PRO A 820 11.70 17.64 15.36
CA PRO A 820 10.65 18.52 15.85
C PRO A 820 9.23 18.09 15.45
N TYR A 821 9.09 17.01 14.67
CA TYR A 821 7.81 16.57 14.12
C TYR A 821 6.99 15.70 15.09
N ASN A 822 7.56 15.32 16.24
CA ASN A 822 6.90 14.53 17.28
C ASN A 822 6.57 15.32 18.56
N ASN A 823 6.68 16.65 18.49
CA ASN A 823 6.69 17.54 19.64
C ASN A 823 5.33 18.07 20.08
N GLU A 824 4.25 17.51 19.58
CA GLU A 824 2.90 17.98 19.87
C GLU A 824 2.03 16.81 20.30
N VAL A 825 1.31 17.02 21.40
CA VAL A 825 0.34 16.06 21.95
C VAL A 825 -0.96 16.77 22.29
N GLN A 826 -2.08 16.12 22.00
CA GLN A 826 -3.41 16.59 22.36
C GLN A 826 -4.13 15.52 23.17
N SER A 827 -4.88 15.96 24.18
CA SER A 827 -5.80 15.15 24.96
C SER A 827 -7.13 15.88 25.02
N ASN A 828 -8.24 15.18 24.82
CA ASN A 828 -9.53 15.72 25.22
C ASN A 828 -9.71 15.43 26.71
N VAL A 829 -10.40 16.29 27.43
CA VAL A 829 -10.67 16.17 28.86
C VAL A 829 -12.16 16.43 29.05
N ALA A 830 -12.86 15.43 29.58
CA ALA A 830 -14.29 15.55 29.77
C ALA A 830 -14.60 16.53 30.90
N TYR A 831 -15.60 17.38 30.71
CA TYR A 831 -16.19 18.16 31.79
C TYR A 831 -17.39 17.42 32.41
N THR A 832 -18.10 16.61 31.61
CA THR A 832 -19.20 15.75 32.07
C THR A 832 -18.92 14.29 31.74
N ILE A 833 -19.23 13.36 32.66
CA ILE A 833 -19.26 11.96 32.27
C ILE A 833 -20.44 11.77 31.32
N LEU A 834 -20.15 11.41 30.08
CA LEU A 834 -21.10 11.01 29.04
C LEU A 834 -22.09 9.91 29.48
N ALA A 835 -21.80 9.22 30.60
CA ALA A 835 -22.65 8.22 31.24
C ALA A 835 -24.00 8.77 31.75
N ALA A 836 -24.14 10.09 31.95
CA ALA A 836 -25.34 10.69 32.53
C ALA A 836 -26.56 10.76 31.58
N ARG A 837 -26.35 10.61 30.27
CA ARG A 837 -27.42 10.76 29.28
C ARG A 837 -27.72 9.40 28.68
N GLY A 838 -28.76 8.72 29.20
CA GLY A 838 -29.37 7.52 28.60
C GLY A 838 -30.01 7.76 27.22
N ALA A 839 -29.44 8.66 26.41
CA ALA A 839 -29.99 9.12 25.16
C ALA A 839 -29.62 8.15 24.03
N ARG A 840 -30.65 7.71 23.29
CA ARG A 840 -30.53 6.92 22.05
C ARG A 840 -29.79 7.67 20.92
N ALA A 841 -29.54 8.97 21.09
CA ALA A 841 -28.83 9.85 20.17
C ALA A 841 -28.01 10.87 20.96
N PHE A 842 -26.78 11.14 20.50
CA PHE A 842 -25.80 12.02 21.12
C PHE A 842 -25.15 12.91 20.06
N GLN A 843 -24.79 14.15 20.44
CA GLN A 843 -24.05 15.09 19.59
C GLN A 843 -22.80 15.58 20.34
N LEU A 844 -21.66 15.60 19.65
CA LEU A 844 -20.39 16.10 20.14
C LEU A 844 -19.76 17.02 19.10
N ASP A 845 -19.47 18.25 19.49
CA ASP A 845 -18.61 19.13 18.72
C ASP A 845 -17.14 18.78 18.96
N PHE A 846 -16.27 18.96 17.97
CA PHE A 846 -14.81 18.87 18.12
C PHE A 846 -14.11 19.70 17.04
N LEU A 847 -12.82 19.96 17.21
CA LEU A 847 -12.02 20.74 16.27
C LEU A 847 -11.19 19.82 15.36
N LEU A 848 -11.30 20.05 14.05
CA LEU A 848 -10.33 19.58 13.06
C LEU A 848 -9.29 20.68 12.84
N GLY A 849 -8.02 20.33 12.75
CA GLY A 849 -6.94 21.31 12.65
C GLY A 849 -5.94 20.96 11.56
N ASN A 850 -5.44 21.96 10.83
CA ASN A 850 -4.31 21.79 9.95
C ASN A 850 -3.02 22.17 10.69
N PRO A 851 -2.19 21.20 11.12
CA PRO A 851 -0.95 21.51 11.81
C PRO A 851 0.15 22.04 10.88
N ARG A 852 -0.08 22.06 9.55
CA ARG A 852 0.92 22.42 8.54
C ARG A 852 0.84 23.89 8.14
N ASP A 853 1.95 24.38 7.59
CA ASP A 853 2.07 25.71 6.98
C ASP A 853 1.59 25.76 5.51
N GLU A 854 1.05 24.65 5.01
CA GLU A 854 0.43 24.51 3.69
C GLU A 854 -1.04 24.15 3.82
N ALA A 855 -1.85 24.43 2.80
CA ALA A 855 -3.26 24.02 2.80
C ALA A 855 -3.38 22.52 2.50
N ILE A 856 -4.21 21.81 3.27
CA ILE A 856 -4.38 20.36 3.15
C ILE A 856 -5.83 20.01 2.79
N ASP A 857 -6.00 18.99 1.96
CA ASP A 857 -7.29 18.32 1.80
C ASP A 857 -7.50 17.36 2.96
N VAL A 858 -8.72 17.38 3.51
CA VAL A 858 -9.03 16.65 4.74
C VAL A 858 -10.21 15.72 4.50
N GLU A 859 -10.02 14.47 4.90
CA GLU A 859 -11.08 13.48 5.05
C GLU A 859 -11.36 13.28 6.54
N VAL A 860 -12.65 13.13 6.86
CA VAL A 860 -13.11 12.77 8.20
C VAL A 860 -13.69 11.36 8.13
N ALA A 861 -12.87 10.38 8.50
CA ALA A 861 -13.29 8.98 8.59
C ALA A 861 -13.90 8.72 9.97
N VAL A 862 -15.00 7.96 10.02
CA VAL A 862 -15.68 7.61 11.26
C VAL A 862 -15.82 6.10 11.33
N ASP A 863 -15.24 5.51 12.37
CA ASP A 863 -15.40 4.12 12.72
C ASP A 863 -16.37 4.00 13.90
N ALA A 864 -17.33 3.10 13.82
CA ALA A 864 -18.37 2.97 14.84
C ALA A 864 -18.76 1.50 15.03
N PRO A 865 -19.27 1.13 16.21
CA PRO A 865 -19.62 -0.24 16.51
C PRO A 865 -20.76 -0.71 15.58
N GLY A 866 -20.77 -1.98 15.22
CA GLY A 866 -21.81 -2.54 14.34
C GLY A 866 -23.23 -2.20 14.79
N GLY A 867 -24.05 -1.67 13.88
CA GLY A 867 -25.43 -1.26 14.14
C GLY A 867 -25.61 0.17 14.70
N TRP A 868 -24.52 0.86 15.06
CA TRP A 868 -24.57 2.28 15.44
C TRP A 868 -24.62 3.16 14.19
N LYS A 869 -25.39 4.25 14.26
CA LYS A 869 -25.47 5.25 13.17
C LYS A 869 -24.67 6.48 13.54
N THR A 870 -23.81 6.94 12.64
CA THR A 870 -23.02 8.16 12.83
C THR A 870 -23.22 9.13 11.67
N SER A 871 -23.17 10.43 11.97
CA SER A 871 -23.07 11.50 10.97
C SER A 871 -22.09 12.56 11.47
N VAL A 872 -21.35 13.20 10.57
CA VAL A 872 -20.51 14.35 10.94
C VAL A 872 -20.90 15.53 10.06
N GLU A 873 -21.30 16.61 10.69
CA GLU A 873 -21.72 17.87 10.08
C GLU A 873 -20.55 18.87 10.07
N GLY A 874 -20.54 19.79 9.10
CA GLY A 874 -19.51 20.82 8.98
C GLY A 874 -18.17 20.35 8.38
N ARG A 875 -18.11 19.13 7.80
CA ARG A 875 -16.87 18.54 7.24
C ARG A 875 -16.19 19.48 6.24
N PRO A 876 -14.97 20.02 6.53
CA PRO A 876 -14.19 20.72 5.53
C PRO A 876 -13.69 19.73 4.47
N LYS A 877 -13.69 20.15 3.21
CA LYS A 877 -12.91 19.45 2.16
C LYS A 877 -11.44 19.83 2.22
N ARG A 878 -11.15 21.05 2.66
CA ARG A 878 -9.81 21.64 2.69
C ARG A 878 -9.68 22.58 3.88
N LEU A 879 -8.53 22.55 4.53
CA LEU A 879 -8.13 23.48 5.59
C LEU A 879 -6.94 24.33 5.11
N ARG A 880 -6.98 25.64 5.36
CA ARG A 880 -5.86 26.57 5.12
C ARG A 880 -4.71 26.29 6.09
N PRO A 881 -3.50 26.80 5.83
CA PRO A 881 -2.39 26.71 6.78
C PRO A 881 -2.83 27.12 8.18
N ARG A 882 -2.55 26.28 9.18
CA ARG A 882 -2.88 26.54 10.59
C ARG A 882 -4.38 26.79 10.87
N GLU A 883 -5.29 26.46 9.94
CA GLU A 883 -6.74 26.62 10.15
C GLU A 883 -7.29 25.52 11.05
N GLU A 884 -8.21 25.91 11.92
CA GLU A 884 -9.02 24.99 12.71
C GLU A 884 -10.50 25.21 12.39
N ARG A 885 -11.26 24.11 12.33
CA ARG A 885 -12.68 24.13 12.04
C ARG A 885 -13.45 23.19 12.96
N LYS A 886 -14.50 23.73 13.57
CA LYS A 886 -15.46 22.95 14.34
C LYS A 886 -16.29 22.05 13.43
N VAL A 887 -16.48 20.81 13.87
CA VAL A 887 -17.37 19.82 13.27
C VAL A 887 -18.20 19.15 14.35
N THR A 888 -19.38 18.65 13.99
CA THR A 888 -20.33 18.05 14.93
C THR A 888 -20.54 16.59 14.58
N LEU A 889 -20.15 15.67 15.46
CA LEU A 889 -20.47 14.25 15.36
C LEU A 889 -21.82 13.97 16.03
N THR A 890 -22.75 13.39 15.30
CA THR A 890 -23.95 12.78 15.86
C THR A 890 -23.80 11.26 15.88
N VAL A 891 -24.07 10.63 17.03
CA VAL A 891 -24.03 9.18 17.22
C VAL A 891 -25.40 8.69 17.70
N ARG A 892 -25.91 7.59 17.15
CA ARG A 892 -27.15 6.94 17.59
C ARG A 892 -26.95 5.45 17.79
N ALA A 893 -27.27 4.97 18.98
CA ALA A 893 -27.22 3.55 19.31
C ALA A 893 -28.38 2.78 18.65
N PRO A 894 -28.19 1.49 18.31
CA PRO A 894 -29.27 0.65 17.77
C PRO A 894 -30.43 0.51 18.77
N ALA A 895 -31.66 0.45 18.26
CA ALA A 895 -32.84 0.28 19.10
C ALA A 895 -32.81 -1.08 19.81
N GLY A 896 -32.97 -1.08 21.14
CA GLY A 896 -33.06 -2.31 21.95
C GLY A 896 -31.73 -2.93 22.40
N ALA A 897 -30.58 -2.30 22.13
CA ALA A 897 -29.28 -2.79 22.60
C ALA A 897 -29.18 -2.75 24.14
N THR A 898 -28.71 -3.84 24.76
CA THR A 898 -28.35 -3.83 26.19
C THR A 898 -26.93 -3.27 26.38
N ALA A 899 -26.63 -2.78 27.58
CA ALA A 899 -25.33 -2.19 27.92
C ALA A 899 -24.14 -3.14 27.62
N PHE A 900 -24.35 -4.46 27.74
CA PHE A 900 -23.34 -5.51 27.54
C PHE A 900 -23.57 -6.40 26.31
N ALA A 901 -24.40 -5.99 25.34
CA ALA A 901 -24.56 -6.70 24.06
C ALA A 901 -23.31 -6.55 23.17
N PRO A 902 -23.10 -7.37 22.12
CA PRO A 902 -22.01 -7.15 21.17
C PRO A 902 -22.02 -5.73 20.55
N PRO A 903 -20.85 -5.16 20.21
CA PRO A 903 -19.51 -5.77 20.29
C PRO A 903 -18.99 -5.92 21.73
N LEU A 904 -18.03 -6.82 21.97
CA LEU A 904 -17.61 -7.19 23.33
C LEU A 904 -16.18 -6.77 23.69
N ASP A 905 -15.45 -6.14 22.78
CA ASP A 905 -14.14 -5.57 23.10
C ASP A 905 -14.28 -4.60 24.27
N GLY A 906 -13.45 -4.74 25.30
CA GLY A 906 -13.72 -4.15 26.60
C GLY A 906 -12.61 -4.29 27.62
N GLU A 907 -12.72 -3.53 28.69
CA GLU A 907 -11.85 -3.65 29.87
C GLU A 907 -12.29 -4.87 30.69
N VAL A 908 -11.31 -5.65 31.13
CA VAL A 908 -11.50 -6.83 31.97
C VAL A 908 -10.91 -6.55 33.34
N ARG A 909 -11.70 -6.80 34.38
CA ARG A 909 -11.22 -6.82 35.77
C ARG A 909 -11.68 -8.07 36.46
N GLY A 910 -10.79 -8.73 37.18
CA GLY A 910 -11.13 -9.98 37.83
C GLY A 910 -9.99 -10.64 38.56
N ARG A 911 -10.09 -11.97 38.67
CA ARG A 911 -9.07 -12.82 39.28
C ARG A 911 -8.74 -13.99 38.37
N LEU A 912 -7.46 -14.30 38.30
CA LEU A 912 -6.96 -15.54 37.73
C LEU A 912 -6.88 -16.62 38.80
N ALA A 913 -7.09 -17.87 38.40
CA ALA A 913 -6.87 -19.06 39.21
C ALA A 913 -6.18 -20.15 38.39
N GLY A 914 -5.27 -20.91 39.02
CA GLY A 914 -4.45 -21.93 38.38
C GLY A 914 -2.96 -21.68 38.61
N PRO A 915 -2.09 -22.04 37.64
CA PRO A 915 -0.64 -21.83 37.73
C PRO A 915 -0.22 -20.36 37.89
N LEU A 916 -1.05 -19.42 37.42
CA LEU A 916 -0.98 -18.01 37.79
C LEU A 916 -2.29 -17.65 38.48
N ALA A 917 -2.19 -16.99 39.63
CA ALA A 917 -3.33 -16.59 40.43
C ALA A 917 -3.11 -15.20 41.01
N GLY A 918 -4.17 -14.40 41.05
CA GLY A 918 -4.12 -13.04 41.55
C GLY A 918 -5.15 -12.14 40.89
N ARG A 919 -5.15 -10.87 41.29
CA ARG A 919 -5.99 -9.84 40.68
C ARG A 919 -5.44 -9.45 39.33
N VAL A 920 -6.33 -9.27 38.37
CA VAL A 920 -5.95 -8.85 37.03
C VAL A 920 -6.79 -7.70 36.54
N LEU A 921 -6.11 -6.85 35.78
CA LEU A 921 -6.66 -5.75 35.03
C LEU A 921 -6.19 -5.90 33.60
N GLY A 922 -7.06 -5.68 32.62
CA GLY A 922 -6.66 -5.87 31.24
C GLY A 922 -7.74 -5.57 30.25
N ALA A 923 -7.63 -6.18 29.08
CA ALA A 923 -8.56 -6.01 27.98
C ALA A 923 -8.93 -7.35 27.33
N LEU A 924 -10.16 -7.43 26.84
CA LEU A 924 -10.62 -8.39 25.85
C LEU A 924 -10.79 -7.65 24.52
N THR A 925 -10.25 -8.20 23.45
CA THR A 925 -10.24 -7.62 22.09
C THR A 925 -10.56 -8.69 21.06
N GLU A 926 -10.96 -8.29 19.85
CA GLU A 926 -11.40 -9.22 18.80
C GLU A 926 -12.51 -10.17 19.29
N ALA A 927 -13.37 -9.66 20.16
CA ALA A 927 -14.31 -10.47 20.90
C ALA A 927 -15.50 -10.87 20.01
N ARG A 928 -15.74 -12.17 19.92
CA ARG A 928 -16.86 -12.77 19.19
C ARG A 928 -17.81 -13.44 20.16
N ALA A 929 -19.10 -13.18 19.98
CA ALA A 929 -20.17 -13.84 20.70
C ALA A 929 -20.97 -14.72 19.75
N GLN A 930 -21.07 -16.01 20.07
CA GLN A 930 -21.94 -16.95 19.35
C GLN A 930 -22.56 -17.92 20.36
N ASP A 931 -23.88 -18.06 20.33
CA ASP A 931 -24.64 -19.00 21.17
C ASP A 931 -24.32 -18.90 22.68
N GLY A 932 -24.11 -17.68 23.18
CA GLY A 932 -23.80 -17.40 24.59
C GLY A 932 -22.35 -17.66 25.00
N ARG A 933 -21.50 -18.15 24.09
CA ARG A 933 -20.05 -18.24 24.26
C ARG A 933 -19.36 -17.00 23.75
N VAL A 934 -18.34 -16.58 24.48
CA VAL A 934 -17.47 -15.45 24.14
C VAL A 934 -16.04 -15.96 23.94
N THR A 935 -15.46 -15.59 22.81
CA THR A 935 -14.04 -15.83 22.50
C THR A 935 -13.38 -14.50 22.13
N GLY A 936 -12.09 -14.35 22.38
CA GLY A 936 -11.35 -13.16 21.99
C GLY A 936 -9.90 -13.19 22.47
N ARG A 937 -9.11 -12.18 22.09
CA ARG A 937 -7.75 -11.99 22.59
C ARG A 937 -7.75 -11.24 23.90
N VAL A 938 -6.91 -11.63 24.84
CA VAL A 938 -6.73 -10.95 26.12
C VAL A 938 -5.29 -10.52 26.36
N ALA A 939 -5.16 -9.37 27.00
CA ALA A 939 -3.94 -8.91 27.64
C ALA A 939 -4.29 -8.54 29.07
N LEU A 940 -3.79 -9.31 30.05
CA LEU A 940 -4.13 -9.19 31.46
C LEU A 940 -2.86 -8.91 32.26
N ASP A 941 -2.77 -7.71 32.84
CA ASP A 941 -1.74 -7.36 33.82
C ASP A 941 -2.08 -8.00 35.17
N LEU A 942 -1.09 -8.73 35.71
CA LEU A 942 -1.12 -9.28 37.06
C LEU A 942 -0.33 -8.30 37.94
N GLU A 943 -1.05 -7.48 38.71
CA GLU A 943 -0.55 -6.30 39.43
C GLU A 943 0.92 -6.39 39.87
N GLY A 944 1.83 -5.79 39.09
CA GLY A 944 3.26 -5.66 39.41
C GLY A 944 4.11 -6.93 39.20
N VAL A 945 3.55 -7.99 38.64
CA VAL A 945 4.24 -9.28 38.40
C VAL A 945 4.59 -9.46 36.91
N GLY A 946 3.66 -9.15 36.02
CA GLY A 946 3.83 -9.35 34.59
C GLY A 946 2.50 -9.42 33.82
N VAL A 947 2.59 -9.66 32.52
CA VAL A 947 1.45 -9.59 31.60
C VAL A 947 1.14 -10.96 31.01
N LEU A 948 -0.11 -11.41 31.13
CA LEU A 948 -0.61 -12.59 30.43
C LEU A 948 -1.27 -12.18 29.11
N LEU A 949 -0.65 -12.58 28.00
CA LEU A 949 -1.18 -12.41 26.65
C LEU A 949 -1.72 -13.73 26.14
N GLY A 950 -2.92 -13.75 25.55
CA GLY A 950 -3.46 -15.01 25.03
C GLY A 950 -4.88 -14.93 24.49
N THR A 951 -5.53 -16.08 24.43
CA THR A 951 -6.92 -16.22 23.96
C THR A 951 -7.83 -16.58 25.13
N PHE A 952 -8.92 -15.83 25.27
CA PHE A 952 -10.01 -16.12 26.18
C PHE A 952 -11.09 -16.95 25.50
N GLU A 953 -11.60 -17.95 26.20
CA GLU A 953 -12.78 -18.74 25.84
C GLU A 953 -13.66 -18.91 27.08
N GLY A 954 -14.91 -18.47 27.00
CA GLY A 954 -15.82 -18.49 28.15
C GLY A 954 -17.24 -18.02 27.83
N ALA A 955 -17.89 -17.44 28.81
CA ALA A 955 -19.23 -16.88 28.72
C ALA A 955 -19.27 -15.45 29.30
N LEU A 956 -20.20 -14.65 28.79
CA LEU A 956 -20.52 -13.32 29.30
C LEU A 956 -22.02 -13.26 29.61
N ASP A 957 -22.37 -12.85 30.83
CA ASP A 957 -23.74 -12.49 31.16
C ASP A 957 -24.03 -11.06 30.66
N ALA A 958 -24.85 -10.94 29.62
CA ALA A 958 -25.20 -9.67 29.00
C ALA A 958 -26.08 -8.75 29.87
N ARG A 959 -26.52 -9.20 31.05
CA ARG A 959 -27.24 -8.37 32.04
C ARG A 959 -26.31 -7.80 33.10
N THR A 960 -25.37 -8.61 33.59
CA THR A 960 -24.50 -8.26 34.73
C THR A 960 -23.09 -7.86 34.31
N GLY A 961 -22.69 -8.17 33.08
CA GLY A 961 -21.32 -8.02 32.58
C GLY A 961 -20.35 -9.06 33.15
N ALA A 962 -20.86 -10.10 33.84
CA ALA A 962 -20.01 -11.13 34.45
C ALA A 962 -19.31 -11.98 33.38
N LEU A 963 -17.99 -12.09 33.49
CA LEU A 963 -17.12 -12.82 32.59
C LEU A 963 -16.53 -14.03 33.31
N GLU A 964 -16.74 -15.23 32.78
CA GLU A 964 -16.16 -16.46 33.31
C GLU A 964 -15.66 -17.35 32.17
N GLY A 965 -14.42 -17.83 32.28
CA GLY A 965 -13.81 -18.66 31.25
C GLY A 965 -12.38 -19.06 31.54
N ARG A 966 -11.66 -19.41 30.47
CA ARG A 966 -10.24 -19.77 30.53
C ARG A 966 -9.44 -18.88 29.59
N VAL A 967 -8.23 -18.56 30.01
CA VAL A 967 -7.22 -17.88 29.19
C VAL A 967 -6.11 -18.87 28.90
N ARG A 968 -5.78 -19.06 27.62
CA ARG A 968 -4.61 -19.81 27.17
C ARG A 968 -3.62 -18.83 26.58
N GLY A 969 -2.41 -18.76 27.10
CA GLY A 969 -1.50 -17.68 26.74
C GLY A 969 -0.09 -17.83 27.27
N VAL A 970 0.70 -16.79 27.04
CA VAL A 970 2.07 -16.64 27.53
C VAL A 970 2.07 -15.51 28.56
N PHE A 971 2.58 -15.81 29.74
CA PHE A 971 2.85 -14.83 30.77
C PHE A 971 4.28 -14.33 30.67
N GLN A 972 4.44 -13.03 30.49
CA GLN A 972 5.71 -12.34 30.42
C GLN A 972 5.99 -11.71 31.79
N GLY A 973 6.87 -12.35 32.57
CA GLY A 973 7.26 -11.84 33.89
C GLY A 973 8.24 -10.67 33.81
N ALA A 974 8.22 -9.79 34.81
CA ALA A 974 9.13 -8.64 34.89
C ALA A 974 10.64 -9.00 34.87
N GLU A 975 10.98 -10.25 35.19
CA GLU A 975 12.36 -10.79 35.17
C GLU A 975 12.74 -11.49 33.86
N GLY A 976 11.92 -11.38 32.80
CA GLY A 976 12.26 -11.88 31.46
C GLY A 976 12.11 -13.39 31.25
N LYS A 977 11.31 -14.08 32.09
CA LYS A 977 10.93 -15.48 31.86
C LYS A 977 9.49 -15.58 31.37
N ASP A 978 9.34 -16.13 30.17
CA ASP A 978 8.05 -16.42 29.57
C ASP A 978 7.50 -17.76 30.06
N LEU A 979 6.23 -17.79 30.44
CA LEU A 979 5.52 -18.99 30.88
C LEU A 979 4.27 -19.21 30.02
N VAL A 980 4.28 -20.26 29.20
CA VAL A 980 3.06 -20.75 28.52
C VAL A 980 2.15 -21.39 29.57
N THR A 981 0.91 -20.93 29.67
CA THR A 981 -0.02 -21.38 30.71
C THR A 981 -1.48 -21.40 30.26
N THR A 982 -2.31 -22.09 31.03
CA THR A 982 -3.77 -22.03 30.94
C THR A 982 -4.32 -21.74 32.34
N VAL A 983 -5.10 -20.68 32.46
CA VAL A 983 -5.65 -20.19 33.73
C VAL A 983 -7.14 -19.94 33.62
N ALA A 984 -7.86 -20.08 34.72
CA ALA A 984 -9.26 -19.68 34.80
C ALA A 984 -9.35 -18.17 35.07
N LEU A 985 -10.26 -17.48 34.39
CA LEU A 985 -10.57 -16.08 34.59
C LEU A 985 -12.01 -15.96 35.10
N ARG A 986 -12.18 -15.26 36.22
CA ARG A 986 -13.49 -14.83 36.73
C ARG A 986 -13.46 -13.33 37.01
N GLY A 987 -14.39 -12.59 36.45
CA GLY A 987 -14.38 -11.13 36.55
C GLY A 987 -15.62 -10.47 35.97
N GLY A 988 -15.47 -9.20 35.62
CA GLY A 988 -16.41 -8.45 34.82
C GLY A 988 -15.74 -7.96 33.54
N LEU A 989 -16.51 -7.89 32.47
CA LEU A 989 -16.17 -7.22 31.23
C LEU A 989 -16.99 -5.93 31.15
N ARG A 990 -16.31 -4.80 30.99
CA ARG A 990 -16.94 -3.51 30.68
C ARG A 990 -16.66 -3.18 29.21
N PRO A 991 -17.61 -3.44 28.29
CA PRO A 991 -17.40 -3.24 26.88
C PRO A 991 -17.11 -1.78 26.54
N TRP A 992 -16.18 -1.61 25.62
CA TRP A 992 -15.85 -0.36 24.99
C TRP A 992 -16.84 -0.12 23.85
N ARG A 993 -17.75 0.85 23.99
CA ARG A 993 -18.51 1.38 22.85
C ARG A 993 -17.76 2.59 22.36
N ARG A 994 -17.21 2.53 21.16
CA ARG A 994 -16.32 3.59 20.67
C ARG A 994 -16.77 4.05 19.32
N VAL A 995 -16.85 5.36 19.16
CA VAL A 995 -16.90 5.97 17.83
C VAL A 995 -15.59 6.71 17.65
N ASP A 996 -14.76 6.20 16.73
CA ASP A 996 -13.46 6.76 16.41
C ASP A 996 -13.60 7.65 15.18
N VAL A 997 -13.41 8.95 15.37
CA VAL A 997 -13.31 9.92 14.29
C VAL A 997 -11.83 10.17 14.00
N ARG A 998 -11.47 10.16 12.72
CA ARG A 998 -10.12 10.38 12.24
C ARG A 998 -10.11 11.54 11.28
N GLN A 999 -9.17 12.45 11.47
CA GLN A 999 -8.79 13.44 10.49
C GLN A 999 -7.64 12.88 9.66
N VAL A 1000 -7.88 12.68 8.36
CA VAL A 1000 -6.90 12.12 7.43
C VAL A 1000 -6.55 13.18 6.38
N ALA A 1001 -5.27 13.34 6.07
CA ALA A 1001 -4.82 14.19 4.97
C ALA A 1001 -3.71 13.49 4.19
N GLY A 1002 -3.96 13.23 2.90
CA GLY A 1002 -3.04 12.46 2.05
C GLY A 1002 -2.66 11.14 2.71
N GLY A 1003 -3.64 10.35 3.16
CA GLY A 1003 -3.42 9.05 3.81
C GLY A 1003 -2.83 9.08 5.23
N ALA A 1004 -2.24 10.19 5.69
CA ALA A 1004 -1.72 10.33 7.05
C ALA A 1004 -2.84 10.71 8.03
N VAL A 1005 -2.86 10.10 9.22
CA VAL A 1005 -3.73 10.56 10.29
C VAL A 1005 -3.10 11.80 10.93
N LEU A 1006 -3.84 12.90 10.93
CA LEU A 1006 -3.40 14.16 11.53
C LEU A 1006 -3.87 14.33 12.98
N GLY A 1007 -4.99 13.69 13.31
CA GLY A 1007 -5.68 13.81 14.59
C GLY A 1007 -7.00 13.04 14.54
N GLY A 1008 -7.81 13.14 15.58
CA GLY A 1008 -9.10 12.44 15.65
C GLY A 1008 -9.98 12.93 16.79
N VAL A 1009 -11.03 12.17 17.11
CA VAL A 1009 -11.73 12.14 18.40
C VAL A 1009 -12.30 10.74 18.63
N THR A 1010 -12.04 10.13 19.77
CA THR A 1010 -12.70 8.88 20.13
C THR A 1010 -13.78 9.19 21.16
N VAL A 1011 -15.01 8.83 20.86
CA VAL A 1011 -16.09 8.94 21.85
C VAL A 1011 -16.29 7.57 22.45
N GLU A 1012 -15.92 7.41 23.72
CA GLU A 1012 -16.17 6.17 24.47
C GLU A 1012 -17.48 6.29 25.25
N PHE A 1013 -18.45 5.42 24.94
CA PHE A 1013 -19.70 5.26 25.69
C PHE A 1013 -19.51 4.11 26.67
N ARG A 1014 -19.32 4.45 27.95
CA ARG A 1014 -19.12 3.45 28.98
C ARG A 1014 -20.47 2.91 29.46
N PRO A 1015 -20.71 1.59 29.38
CA PRO A 1015 -21.84 1.01 30.09
C PRO A 1015 -21.64 1.16 31.61
N PRO A 1016 -22.70 1.02 32.42
CA PRO A 1016 -22.58 0.97 33.88
C PRO A 1016 -21.53 -0.05 34.32
N PRO A 1017 -20.89 0.11 35.49
CA PRO A 1017 -19.97 -0.89 36.01
C PRO A 1017 -20.64 -2.27 36.07
N PRO A 1018 -19.95 -3.34 35.60
CA PRO A 1018 -20.42 -4.71 35.79
C PRO A 1018 -20.68 -5.03 37.26
N ALA A 1019 -21.62 -5.93 37.53
CA ALA A 1019 -21.94 -6.36 38.89
C ALA A 1019 -20.79 -7.14 39.57
N THR A 1020 -19.79 -7.57 38.80
CA THR A 1020 -18.62 -8.35 39.25
C THR A 1020 -17.32 -7.70 38.78
N GLY A 1021 -16.21 -7.89 39.51
CA GLY A 1021 -14.86 -7.50 39.05
C GLY A 1021 -14.21 -6.28 39.72
N ASP A 1022 -14.49 -5.99 41.00
CA ASP A 1022 -13.82 -4.93 41.79
C ASP A 1022 -13.68 -3.59 41.01
N TRP A 1023 -14.77 -3.11 40.41
CA TRP A 1023 -14.79 -1.86 39.63
C TRP A 1023 -14.81 -0.63 40.56
N PRO A 1024 -14.01 0.40 40.26
CA PRO A 1024 -14.07 1.66 40.98
C PRO A 1024 -15.41 2.35 40.67
N PRO A 1025 -15.96 3.14 41.62
CA PRO A 1025 -17.12 3.96 41.35
C PRO A 1025 -16.81 4.94 40.21
N ASP A 1026 -17.77 5.13 39.30
CA ASP A 1026 -17.65 6.18 38.29
C ASP A 1026 -17.52 7.55 39.03
N PRO A 1027 -16.70 8.48 38.52
CA PRO A 1027 -16.52 9.78 39.15
C PRO A 1027 -17.87 10.52 39.32
N PRO A 1028 -18.02 11.41 40.32
CA PRO A 1028 -19.27 12.12 40.56
C PRO A 1028 -19.70 12.95 39.34
N ILE A 1029 -20.97 12.82 38.96
CA ILE A 1029 -21.61 13.37 37.74
C ILE A 1029 -22.28 14.74 38.00
N ALA A 1030 -22.31 15.21 39.26
CA ALA A 1030 -23.16 16.31 39.67
C ALA A 1030 -22.50 17.69 39.53
N THR A 1031 -22.61 18.30 38.36
CA THR A 1031 -22.61 19.77 38.20
C THR A 1031 -23.87 20.16 37.44
N ARG A 1032 -25.01 20.15 38.13
CA ARG A 1032 -26.18 20.93 37.71
C ARG A 1032 -25.98 22.35 38.23
N ALA A 1033 -25.59 23.27 37.35
CA ALA A 1033 -25.99 24.66 37.47
C ALA A 1033 -27.47 24.77 37.06
N ASP A 1034 -28.37 24.19 37.85
CA ASP A 1034 -29.78 24.58 37.78
C ASP A 1034 -29.82 25.99 38.38
N ALA A 1035 -29.75 26.98 37.50
CA ALA A 1035 -30.03 28.36 37.84
C ALA A 1035 -31.40 28.42 38.51
N LEU A 1036 -31.42 28.91 39.75
CA LEU A 1036 -32.37 29.88 40.28
C LEU A 1036 -33.63 30.09 39.40
N ASP A 1037 -34.62 29.20 39.53
CA ASP A 1037 -36.01 29.62 39.45
C ASP A 1037 -36.34 30.33 40.75
N GLY A 1038 -35.88 31.58 40.83
CA GLY A 1038 -36.27 32.56 41.82
C GLY A 1038 -37.59 33.21 41.41
N GLU A 1039 -38.64 32.79 42.10
CA GLU A 1039 -39.93 33.46 42.34
C GLU A 1039 -41.08 33.37 41.29
N ARG A 1040 -42.23 32.91 41.83
CA ARG A 1040 -43.65 33.09 41.44
C ARG A 1040 -44.30 32.09 40.48
#